data_AF-A0A660SG82-F1
#
_entry.id   AF-A0A660SG82-F1
#
_cell.length_a   1.000
_cell.length_b   1.000
_cell.length_c   1.000
_cell.angle_alpha   90.00
_cell.angle_beta   90.00
_cell.angle_gamma   90.00
#
_symmetry.space_group_name_H-M   'P 1'
#
loop_
_entity.id
_entity.type
_entity.pdbx_description
1 polymer ?
#
loop_
_entity_poly.entity_id
_entity_poly.type
_entity_poly.pdbx_seq_one_letter_code
_entity_poly.pdbx_strand_id
1 'polypeptide(L)'
;MKTIRTVLYIILGLLVLFLGICLGAYLWLSRDLPSLEVIMTYKPPETTKIFDVKNRLVGEFFEQKREVVPIEDIPLSLQHAYIAIEDRDFYKHWGINMRRVLAAIYENIIHGRVVMGASTITQQLARNMFLTPERSITRKLKEALLAIRIERAFTKDEILERYLNQLYFGHGVYGVATASKFFFNKPVKDLDVVEAALIAAISRSPQLYSPLINKEAALRRRNIVLEVMAQCGYLDSTLLDSLKQVPIRITPPKPKPKIGQYYLEEVRKYLEFKYGYDFLYRSGASVYIAMDLDIQQRAESILDSALIELENEHKFEITRAIVDTLPYQEKSPDYIQGAIVVIDNKTGEVRALVGGRDFTRSKFNRAVQAKRQAGSAFKPFLLAAALDNGFTPADLVFDAPIRIHIPGTDTIYKPSNYDRRFLGTITLRKAIALSRNLVAVRLIRNIGPEVVMNYAYRMGIRSRLKPVISLGLGACEVSLLEMTAAYTTLANLGVKVNPILIKKIVDRDGNVLERNEPYGERVLSPQTAYVAVSTMKAVVDGGTGYRIRKVGFNSPAAGKTGTTDNYTDAWFIGFTPQFTTGIWIGFDQPRRIFRGATGGRVAAPIWGRLMKLIVKDKRDFDIPPGVVSRKICLLTGLLATRQCPKVREIYFIEGTEPKDSCNYHTFRLKKRDEFQNLDRELLNKLNSSSLPPR
;
A
#
# COMPACT_ATOMS: atom_id res chain seq x y z
N MET A 1 85.08 4.54 -32.05
CA MET A 1 84.69 4.62 -30.61
C MET A 1 83.80 5.80 -30.25
N LYS A 2 84.08 7.05 -30.67
CA LYS A 2 83.25 8.23 -30.33
C LYS A 2 81.81 8.16 -30.88
N THR A 3 81.63 7.72 -32.12
CA THR A 3 80.31 7.56 -32.77
C THR A 3 79.42 6.52 -32.09
N ILE A 4 79.98 5.39 -31.65
CA ILE A 4 79.24 4.34 -30.91
C ILE A 4 78.76 4.87 -29.56
N ARG A 5 79.58 5.65 -28.84
CA ARG A 5 79.17 6.28 -27.56
C ARG A 5 78.03 7.28 -27.75
N THR A 6 78.06 8.10 -28.80
CA THR A 6 76.99 9.06 -29.10
C THR A 6 75.66 8.36 -29.40
N VAL A 7 75.68 7.29 -30.20
CA VAL A 7 74.48 6.48 -30.48
C VAL A 7 73.95 5.84 -29.19
N LEU A 8 74.83 5.34 -28.32
CA LEU A 8 74.44 4.75 -27.04
C LEU A 8 73.76 5.79 -26.12
N TYR A 9 74.28 7.01 -26.05
CA TYR A 9 73.68 8.10 -25.26
C TYR A 9 72.33 8.55 -25.81
N ILE A 10 72.16 8.56 -27.14
CA ILE A 10 70.87 8.86 -27.78
C ILE A 10 69.85 7.77 -27.46
N ILE A 11 70.23 6.49 -27.57
CA ILE A 11 69.36 5.36 -27.21
C ILE A 11 68.99 5.42 -25.73
N LEU A 12 69.94 5.69 -24.84
CA LEU A 12 69.70 5.82 -23.41
C LEU A 12 68.79 7.03 -23.10
N GLY A 13 69.01 8.17 -23.75
CA GLY A 13 68.15 9.36 -23.61
C GLY A 13 66.72 9.10 -24.08
N LEU A 14 66.55 8.41 -25.20
CA LEU A 14 65.25 7.97 -25.70
C LEU A 14 64.58 6.97 -24.76
N LEU A 15 65.34 6.05 -24.16
CA LEU A 15 64.84 5.08 -23.18
C LEU A 15 64.34 5.78 -21.92
N VAL A 16 65.11 6.73 -21.39
CA VAL A 16 64.73 7.52 -20.20
C VAL A 16 63.50 8.38 -20.48
N LEU A 17 63.45 9.02 -21.65
CA LEU A 17 62.27 9.80 -22.08
C LEU A 17 61.04 8.89 -22.20
N PHE A 18 61.19 7.72 -22.82
CA PHE A 18 60.13 6.72 -22.94
C PHE A 18 59.64 6.24 -21.56
N LEU A 19 60.55 5.89 -20.66
CA LEU A 19 60.24 5.52 -19.28
C LEU A 19 59.53 6.65 -18.52
N GLY A 20 59.97 7.89 -18.71
CA GLY A 20 59.32 9.08 -18.14
C GLY A 20 57.90 9.28 -18.66
N ILE A 21 57.67 9.09 -19.97
CA ILE A 21 56.33 9.15 -20.58
C ILE A 21 55.45 8.01 -20.05
N CYS A 22 55.97 6.77 -19.97
CA CYS A 22 55.25 5.63 -19.41
C CYS A 22 54.88 5.85 -17.94
N LEU A 23 55.79 6.39 -17.14
CA LEU A 23 55.54 6.71 -15.73
C LEU A 23 54.51 7.84 -15.58
N GLY A 24 54.63 8.90 -16.37
CA GLY A 24 53.65 9.99 -16.41
C GLY A 24 52.25 9.51 -16.81
N ALA A 25 52.17 8.67 -17.84
CA ALA A 25 50.92 8.03 -18.27
C ALA A 25 50.33 7.12 -17.20
N TYR A 26 51.16 6.32 -16.51
CA TYR A 26 50.73 5.47 -15.40
C TYR A 26 50.16 6.28 -14.23
N LEU A 27 50.86 7.34 -13.81
CA LEU A 27 50.42 8.22 -12.72
C LEU A 27 49.11 8.94 -13.08
N TRP A 28 49.01 9.43 -14.33
CA TRP A 28 47.80 10.07 -14.83
C TRP A 28 46.61 9.09 -14.89
N LEU A 29 46.81 7.88 -15.44
CA LEU A 29 45.76 6.85 -15.49
C LEU A 29 45.35 6.33 -14.11
N SER A 30 46.29 6.30 -13.16
CA SER A 30 46.07 5.80 -11.80
C SER A 30 45.30 6.75 -10.90
N ARG A 31 45.27 8.05 -11.22
CA ARG A 31 44.67 9.10 -10.38
C ARG A 31 43.18 8.88 -10.11
N ASP A 32 42.45 8.39 -11.10
CA ASP A 32 40.98 8.18 -11.00
C ASP A 32 40.60 6.72 -10.73
N LEU A 33 41.57 5.83 -10.50
CA LEU A 33 41.29 4.40 -10.29
C LEU A 33 41.14 4.08 -8.80
N PRO A 34 40.16 3.24 -8.43
CA PRO A 34 39.94 2.87 -7.04
C PRO A 34 41.18 2.22 -6.43
N SER A 35 41.39 2.47 -5.13
CA SER A 35 42.46 1.84 -4.35
C SER A 35 42.19 0.35 -4.16
N LEU A 36 43.22 -0.41 -3.77
CA LEU A 36 43.09 -1.84 -3.49
C LEU A 36 42.05 -2.13 -2.40
N GLU A 37 42.02 -1.29 -1.37
CA GLU A 37 41.06 -1.38 -0.27
C GLU A 37 39.61 -1.25 -0.78
N VAL A 38 39.33 -0.24 -1.60
CA VAL A 38 38.00 -0.05 -2.22
C VAL A 38 37.60 -1.25 -3.08
N ILE A 39 38.55 -1.87 -3.78
CA ILE A 39 38.30 -3.07 -4.59
C ILE A 39 37.95 -4.27 -3.69
N MET A 40 38.68 -4.45 -2.59
CA MET A 40 38.45 -5.55 -1.63
C MET A 40 37.13 -5.40 -0.88
N THR A 41 36.73 -4.17 -0.54
CA THR A 41 35.50 -3.88 0.21
C THR A 41 34.29 -3.62 -0.68
N TYR A 42 34.43 -3.68 -2.01
CA TYR A 42 33.32 -3.45 -2.93
C TYR A 42 32.23 -4.50 -2.73
N LYS A 43 31.03 -4.03 -2.33
CA LYS A 43 29.81 -4.82 -2.31
C LYS A 43 28.91 -4.37 -3.47
N PRO A 44 28.38 -5.29 -4.29
CA PRO A 44 27.47 -4.91 -5.36
C PRO A 44 26.17 -4.32 -4.80
N PRO A 45 25.44 -3.53 -5.62
CA PRO A 45 24.08 -3.13 -5.29
C PRO A 45 23.20 -4.34 -4.98
N GLU A 46 22.50 -4.29 -3.86
CA GLU A 46 21.58 -5.33 -3.42
C GLU A 46 20.14 -4.83 -3.40
N THR A 47 19.22 -5.74 -3.66
CA THR A 47 17.78 -5.48 -3.68
C THR A 47 17.27 -5.17 -2.27
N THR A 48 16.56 -4.06 -2.11
CA THR A 48 15.80 -3.76 -0.90
C THR A 48 14.56 -4.64 -0.84
N LYS A 49 14.36 -5.38 0.25
CA LYS A 49 13.29 -6.37 0.43
C LYS A 49 12.22 -5.84 1.38
N ILE A 50 10.96 -6.03 1.02
CA ILE A 50 9.80 -5.60 1.81
C ILE A 50 9.05 -6.82 2.36
N PHE A 51 8.84 -6.84 3.68
CA PHE A 51 8.22 -7.94 4.41
C PHE A 51 6.92 -7.54 5.09
N ASP A 52 5.88 -8.38 4.98
CA ASP A 52 4.62 -8.20 5.71
C ASP A 52 4.75 -8.50 7.21
N VAL A 53 3.66 -8.34 7.96
CA VAL A 53 3.63 -8.60 9.42
C VAL A 53 3.90 -10.06 9.80
N LYS A 54 3.86 -10.99 8.84
CA LYS A 54 4.18 -12.42 9.00
C LYS A 54 5.56 -12.76 8.43
N ASN A 55 6.40 -11.76 8.18
CA ASN A 55 7.74 -11.87 7.59
C ASN A 55 7.75 -12.50 6.18
N ARG A 56 6.65 -12.40 5.42
CA ARG A 56 6.61 -12.85 4.02
C ARG A 56 7.09 -11.73 3.11
N LEU A 57 7.94 -12.07 2.12
CA LEU A 57 8.38 -11.12 1.09
C LEU A 57 7.19 -10.71 0.22
N VAL A 58 6.86 -9.42 0.23
CA VAL A 58 5.72 -8.83 -0.51
C VAL A 58 6.14 -7.86 -1.60
N GLY A 59 7.36 -7.32 -1.53
CA GLY A 59 7.87 -6.38 -2.50
C GLY A 59 9.39 -6.37 -2.54
N GLU A 60 9.93 -5.92 -3.66
CA GLU A 60 11.36 -5.78 -3.89
C GLU A 60 11.57 -4.46 -4.65
N PHE A 61 12.53 -3.65 -4.22
CA PHE A 61 12.97 -2.46 -4.94
C PHE A 61 14.44 -2.65 -5.34
N PHE A 62 14.69 -2.58 -6.65
CA PHE A 62 16.02 -2.81 -7.22
C PHE A 62 16.18 -2.02 -8.52
N GLU A 63 17.40 -1.54 -8.78
CA GLU A 63 17.83 -1.14 -10.12
C GLU A 63 18.30 -2.37 -10.92
N GLN A 64 19.00 -3.27 -10.23
CA GLN A 64 19.55 -4.50 -10.76
C GLN A 64 19.05 -5.68 -9.93
N LYS A 65 18.29 -6.60 -10.52
CA LYS A 65 17.90 -7.81 -9.81
C LYS A 65 19.08 -8.79 -9.80
N ARG A 66 19.61 -9.06 -8.61
CA ARG A 66 20.73 -9.97 -8.41
C ARG A 66 20.52 -10.89 -7.21
N GLU A 67 21.00 -12.11 -7.37
CA GLU A 67 21.17 -13.12 -6.34
C GLU A 67 22.62 -13.56 -6.43
N VAL A 68 23.38 -13.28 -5.36
CA VAL A 68 24.79 -13.63 -5.26
C VAL A 68 24.88 -15.06 -4.78
N VAL A 69 25.63 -15.89 -5.50
CA VAL A 69 25.92 -17.28 -5.15
C VAL A 69 27.42 -17.48 -5.10
N PRO A 70 27.92 -18.30 -4.16
CA PRO A 70 29.33 -18.62 -4.10
C PRO A 70 29.72 -19.54 -5.28
N ILE A 71 31.00 -19.57 -5.64
CA ILE A 71 31.49 -20.31 -6.82
C ILE A 71 31.18 -21.80 -6.78
N GLU A 72 31.12 -22.41 -5.58
CA GLU A 72 30.85 -23.84 -5.41
C GLU A 72 29.41 -24.22 -5.77
N ASP A 73 28.48 -23.27 -5.65
CA ASP A 73 27.08 -23.45 -6.06
C ASP A 73 26.89 -23.27 -7.58
N ILE A 74 27.90 -22.77 -8.29
CA ILE A 74 27.86 -22.60 -9.75
C ILE A 74 28.41 -23.88 -10.42
N PRO A 75 27.63 -24.55 -11.29
CA PRO A 75 28.05 -25.82 -11.87
C PRO A 75 29.28 -25.65 -12.76
N LEU A 76 30.19 -26.63 -12.72
CA LEU A 76 31.44 -26.62 -13.51
C LEU A 76 31.19 -26.45 -15.00
N SER A 77 30.09 -27.00 -15.52
CA SER A 77 29.66 -26.81 -16.91
C SER A 77 29.53 -25.33 -17.29
N LEU A 78 28.95 -24.51 -16.39
CA LEU A 78 28.77 -23.08 -16.60
C LEU A 78 30.07 -22.30 -16.43
N GLN A 79 30.88 -22.66 -15.42
CA GLN A 79 32.21 -22.07 -15.24
C GLN A 79 33.08 -22.29 -16.49
N HIS A 80 33.16 -23.54 -16.95
CA HIS A 80 33.89 -23.93 -18.15
C HIS A 80 33.34 -23.28 -19.42
N ALA A 81 32.03 -23.10 -19.55
CA ALA A 81 31.44 -22.41 -20.70
C ALA A 81 31.98 -20.98 -20.84
N TYR A 82 32.07 -20.24 -19.73
CA TYR A 82 32.63 -18.88 -19.71
C TYR A 82 34.14 -18.86 -19.94
N ILE A 83 34.89 -19.74 -19.29
CA ILE A 83 36.35 -19.84 -19.50
C ILE A 83 36.64 -20.16 -20.97
N ALA A 84 35.95 -21.13 -21.57
CA ALA A 84 36.20 -21.56 -22.93
C ALA A 84 35.92 -20.45 -23.97
N ILE A 85 34.81 -19.72 -23.80
CA ILE A 85 34.35 -18.73 -24.79
C ILE A 85 34.96 -17.33 -24.60
N GLU A 86 35.22 -16.91 -23.35
CA GLU A 86 35.74 -15.56 -23.06
C GLU A 86 37.26 -15.55 -22.85
N ASP A 87 37.83 -16.56 -22.19
CA ASP A 87 39.23 -16.53 -21.76
C ASP A 87 39.87 -17.90 -21.48
N ARG A 88 40.27 -18.61 -22.54
CA ARG A 88 40.76 -20.01 -22.48
C ARG A 88 41.96 -20.24 -21.55
N ASP A 89 42.79 -19.22 -21.37
CA ASP A 89 43.99 -19.28 -20.52
C ASP A 89 43.79 -18.53 -19.20
N PHE A 90 42.53 -18.35 -18.74
CA PHE A 90 42.18 -17.55 -17.57
C PHE A 90 43.07 -17.83 -16.34
N TYR A 91 43.31 -19.12 -16.03
CA TYR A 91 44.14 -19.53 -14.90
C TYR A 91 45.65 -19.36 -15.10
N LYS A 92 46.12 -19.10 -16.32
CA LYS A 92 47.56 -19.06 -16.66
C LYS A 92 48.14 -17.65 -16.75
N HIS A 93 47.30 -16.61 -16.79
CA HIS A 93 47.76 -15.21 -16.89
C HIS A 93 47.38 -14.39 -15.65
N TRP A 94 47.96 -13.20 -15.50
CA TRP A 94 47.78 -12.30 -14.36
C TRP A 94 46.90 -11.10 -14.75
N GLY A 95 45.64 -11.35 -15.12
CA GLY A 95 44.70 -10.31 -15.57
C GLY A 95 44.84 -9.84 -17.02
N ILE A 96 46.04 -9.90 -17.62
CA ILE A 96 46.26 -9.59 -19.04
C ILE A 96 46.93 -10.77 -19.75
N ASN A 97 46.33 -11.25 -20.84
CA ASN A 97 46.94 -12.25 -21.69
C ASN A 97 47.77 -11.58 -22.80
N MET A 98 49.08 -11.43 -22.55
CA MET A 98 50.00 -10.75 -23.48
C MET A 98 50.06 -11.44 -24.85
N ARG A 99 49.99 -12.78 -24.88
CA ARG A 99 49.99 -13.54 -26.13
C ARG A 99 48.75 -13.22 -26.98
N ARG A 100 47.56 -13.17 -26.37
CA ARG A 100 46.31 -12.73 -27.04
C ARG A 100 46.36 -11.28 -27.49
N VAL A 101 46.95 -10.38 -26.70
CA VAL A 101 47.08 -8.96 -27.08
C VAL A 101 47.95 -8.81 -28.32
N LEU A 102 49.13 -9.42 -28.34
CA LEU A 102 50.04 -9.36 -29.49
C LEU A 102 49.42 -10.03 -30.73
N ALA A 103 48.79 -11.20 -30.56
CA ALA A 103 48.09 -11.88 -31.65
C ALA A 103 46.93 -11.03 -32.22
N ALA A 104 46.13 -10.39 -31.37
CA ALA A 104 45.05 -9.53 -31.83
C ALA A 104 45.55 -8.27 -32.54
N ILE A 105 46.67 -7.68 -32.10
CA ILE A 105 47.29 -6.54 -32.80
C ILE A 105 47.72 -6.97 -34.20
N TYR A 106 48.43 -8.09 -34.33
CA TYR A 106 48.86 -8.63 -35.61
C TYR A 106 47.69 -8.88 -36.56
N GLU A 107 46.65 -9.60 -36.10
CA GLU A 107 45.46 -9.90 -36.90
C GLU A 107 44.67 -8.65 -37.32
N ASN A 108 44.50 -7.68 -36.42
CA ASN A 108 43.76 -6.46 -36.69
C ASN A 108 44.49 -5.54 -37.69
N ILE A 109 45.83 -5.54 -37.69
CA ILE A 109 46.64 -4.81 -38.68
C ILE A 109 46.48 -5.45 -40.07
N ILE A 110 46.56 -6.78 -40.16
CA ILE A 110 46.45 -7.49 -41.44
C ILE A 110 45.07 -7.32 -42.06
N HIS A 111 44.00 -7.38 -41.26
CA HIS A 111 42.64 -7.40 -41.77
C HIS A 111 41.99 -6.00 -41.85
N GLY A 112 42.70 -4.95 -41.41
CA GLY A 112 42.22 -3.55 -41.44
C GLY A 112 40.94 -3.29 -40.62
N ARG A 113 40.50 -4.25 -39.80
CA ARG A 113 39.30 -4.18 -38.95
C ARG A 113 39.52 -5.00 -37.68
N VAL A 114 38.71 -4.76 -36.66
CA VAL A 114 38.76 -5.56 -35.42
C VAL A 114 38.18 -6.95 -35.70
N VAL A 115 39.05 -7.94 -35.85
CA VAL A 115 38.67 -9.34 -36.13
C VAL A 115 38.65 -10.17 -34.84
N MET A 116 39.58 -9.91 -33.92
CA MET A 116 39.76 -10.71 -32.70
C MET A 116 39.80 -9.84 -31.44
N GLY A 117 39.06 -10.25 -30.41
CA GLY A 117 39.07 -9.58 -29.10
C GLY A 117 40.16 -10.12 -28.18
N ALA A 118 40.99 -9.22 -27.61
CA ALA A 118 42.05 -9.58 -26.65
C ALA A 118 41.65 -9.46 -25.17
N SER A 119 40.37 -9.25 -24.86
CA SER A 119 39.94 -8.97 -23.48
C SER A 119 39.82 -10.24 -22.65
N THR A 120 40.38 -10.21 -21.44
CA THR A 120 40.32 -11.29 -20.43
C THR A 120 39.07 -11.17 -19.54
N ILE A 121 38.72 -12.23 -18.80
CA ILE A 121 37.62 -12.18 -17.82
C ILE A 121 37.83 -11.06 -16.80
N THR A 122 39.05 -10.95 -16.25
CA THR A 122 39.40 -9.93 -15.25
C THR A 122 39.28 -8.51 -15.81
N GLN A 123 39.65 -8.28 -17.08
CA GLN A 123 39.43 -6.98 -17.73
C GLN A 123 37.95 -6.66 -17.91
N GLN A 124 37.13 -7.67 -18.22
CA GLN A 124 35.69 -7.49 -18.32
C GLN A 124 35.04 -7.23 -16.96
N LEU A 125 35.52 -7.90 -15.90
CA LEU A 125 35.12 -7.63 -14.53
C LEU A 125 35.44 -6.18 -14.12
N ALA A 126 36.69 -5.75 -14.34
CA ALA A 126 37.14 -4.38 -14.11
C ALA A 126 36.25 -3.34 -14.81
N ARG A 127 35.93 -3.60 -16.09
CA ARG A 127 35.02 -2.76 -16.88
C ARG A 127 33.64 -2.67 -16.25
N ASN A 128 33.05 -3.81 -15.88
CA ASN A 128 31.66 -3.89 -15.44
C ASN A 128 31.44 -3.40 -13.99
N MET A 129 32.50 -3.33 -13.17
CA MET A 129 32.40 -2.90 -11.76
C MET A 129 32.73 -1.42 -11.56
N PHE A 130 33.73 -0.88 -12.28
CA PHE A 130 34.37 0.39 -11.90
C PHE A 130 34.50 1.43 -13.02
N LEU A 131 34.18 1.06 -14.26
CA LEU A 131 34.40 1.95 -15.42
C LEU A 131 33.10 2.26 -16.13
N THR A 132 33.07 3.42 -16.80
CA THR A 132 31.92 3.83 -17.61
C THR A 132 31.85 3.04 -18.94
N PRO A 133 30.68 2.98 -19.60
CA PRO A 133 30.50 2.22 -20.85
C PRO A 133 31.23 2.79 -22.09
N GLU A 134 31.78 4.00 -22.03
CA GLU A 134 32.31 4.74 -23.19
C GLU A 134 33.50 4.06 -23.86
N ARG A 135 33.44 3.83 -25.19
CA ARG A 135 34.53 3.14 -25.90
C ARG A 135 35.71 4.07 -26.20
N SER A 136 36.71 4.09 -25.33
CA SER A 136 37.98 4.80 -25.55
C SER A 136 39.21 3.92 -25.30
N ILE A 137 40.35 4.28 -25.92
CA ILE A 137 41.65 3.65 -25.69
C ILE A 137 42.10 3.88 -24.24
N THR A 138 41.85 5.07 -23.69
CA THR A 138 42.14 5.41 -22.29
C THR A 138 41.39 4.51 -21.32
N ARG A 139 40.09 4.24 -21.56
CA ARG A 139 39.33 3.25 -20.77
C ARG A 139 39.95 1.86 -20.89
N LYS A 140 40.40 1.44 -22.08
CA LYS A 140 41.01 0.11 -22.27
C LYS A 140 42.33 -0.05 -21.49
N LEU A 141 43.12 1.02 -21.39
CA LEU A 141 44.31 1.05 -20.52
C LEU A 141 43.93 1.02 -19.03
N LYS A 142 42.88 1.77 -18.64
CA LYS A 142 42.32 1.71 -17.27
C LYS A 142 41.81 0.30 -16.90
N GLU A 143 41.14 -0.40 -17.81
CA GLU A 143 40.72 -1.80 -17.62
C GLU A 143 41.91 -2.73 -17.37
N ALA A 144 42.97 -2.60 -18.17
CA ALA A 144 44.16 -3.42 -18.06
C ALA A 144 44.86 -3.21 -16.70
N LEU A 145 45.03 -1.95 -16.28
CA LEU A 145 45.63 -1.62 -15.00
C LEU A 145 44.77 -2.08 -13.81
N LEU A 146 43.45 -1.94 -13.92
CA LEU A 146 42.53 -2.37 -12.86
C LEU A 146 42.43 -3.90 -12.78
N ALA A 147 42.50 -4.61 -13.91
CA ALA A 147 42.58 -6.07 -13.93
C ALA A 147 43.80 -6.58 -13.15
N ILE A 148 44.96 -5.93 -13.31
CA ILE A 148 46.16 -6.24 -12.53
C ILE A 148 45.92 -6.02 -11.02
N ARG A 149 45.24 -4.93 -10.64
CA ARG A 149 44.93 -4.65 -9.22
C ARG A 149 43.96 -5.69 -8.64
N ILE A 150 42.94 -6.08 -9.40
CA ILE A 150 41.98 -7.13 -9.02
C ILE A 150 42.70 -8.47 -8.81
N GLU A 151 43.62 -8.85 -9.69
CA GLU A 151 44.39 -10.11 -9.60
C GLU A 151 45.40 -10.14 -8.45
N ARG A 152 45.73 -8.97 -7.89
CA ARG A 152 46.51 -8.87 -6.65
C ARG A 152 45.64 -8.95 -5.40
N ALA A 153 44.36 -8.58 -5.50
CA ALA A 153 43.42 -8.56 -4.39
C ALA A 153 42.73 -9.92 -4.19
N PHE A 154 42.50 -10.66 -5.27
CA PHE A 154 41.63 -11.83 -5.28
C PHE A 154 42.26 -13.01 -6.02
N THR A 155 41.89 -14.21 -5.60
CA THR A 155 42.22 -15.47 -6.29
C THR A 155 41.41 -15.61 -7.59
N LYS A 156 41.80 -16.56 -8.45
CA LYS A 156 41.11 -16.81 -9.72
C LYS A 156 39.65 -17.21 -9.55
N ASP A 157 39.37 -18.03 -8.54
CA ASP A 157 38.02 -18.51 -8.26
C ASP A 157 37.14 -17.35 -7.76
N GLU A 158 37.67 -16.51 -6.86
CA GLU A 158 36.98 -15.29 -6.40
C GLU A 158 36.71 -14.29 -7.54
N ILE A 159 37.65 -14.14 -8.48
CA ILE A 159 37.47 -13.30 -9.67
C ILE A 159 36.36 -13.87 -10.55
N LEU A 160 36.36 -15.19 -10.78
CA LEU A 160 35.35 -15.86 -11.58
C LEU A 160 33.98 -15.77 -10.91
N GLU A 161 33.89 -15.97 -9.60
CA GLU A 161 32.67 -15.80 -8.80
C GLU A 161 32.07 -14.40 -8.98
N ARG A 162 32.89 -13.36 -8.75
CA ARG A 162 32.46 -11.97 -8.88
C ARG A 162 32.05 -11.65 -10.32
N TYR A 163 32.77 -12.17 -11.31
CA TYR A 163 32.42 -12.04 -12.71
C TYR A 163 31.06 -12.63 -13.03
N LEU A 164 30.82 -13.90 -12.67
CA LEU A 164 29.56 -14.59 -12.94
C LEU A 164 28.37 -13.96 -12.21
N ASN A 165 28.59 -13.38 -11.03
CA ASN A 165 27.57 -12.62 -10.30
C ASN A 165 27.34 -11.18 -10.82
N GLN A 166 28.26 -10.62 -11.62
CA GLN A 166 28.17 -9.25 -12.15
C GLN A 166 27.58 -9.18 -13.57
N LEU A 167 27.57 -10.28 -14.33
CA LEU A 167 27.15 -10.27 -15.73
C LEU A 167 25.70 -9.83 -15.93
N TYR A 168 25.45 -9.05 -16.97
CA TYR A 168 24.11 -8.61 -17.36
C TYR A 168 23.50 -9.56 -18.39
N PHE A 169 22.25 -9.98 -18.18
CA PHE A 169 21.53 -10.93 -19.02
C PHE A 169 20.27 -10.35 -19.68
N GLY A 170 20.12 -9.02 -19.67
CA GLY A 170 18.93 -8.35 -20.19
C GLY A 170 17.80 -8.29 -19.15
N HIS A 171 16.74 -7.53 -19.44
CA HIS A 171 15.52 -7.46 -18.60
C HIS A 171 15.78 -7.09 -17.12
N GLY A 172 16.85 -6.34 -16.83
CA GLY A 172 17.24 -5.98 -15.45
C GLY A 172 17.82 -7.13 -14.63
N VAL A 173 18.16 -8.26 -15.26
CA VAL A 173 18.71 -9.46 -14.64
C VAL A 173 20.24 -9.40 -14.64
N TYR A 174 20.83 -9.50 -13.44
CA TYR A 174 22.27 -9.53 -13.24
C TYR A 174 22.67 -10.77 -12.43
N GLY A 175 23.76 -11.41 -12.84
CA GLY A 175 24.29 -12.62 -12.22
C GLY A 175 23.67 -13.91 -12.74
N VAL A 176 24.49 -14.95 -12.86
CA VAL A 176 24.09 -16.26 -13.42
C VAL A 176 22.96 -16.93 -12.64
N ALA A 177 22.88 -16.75 -11.32
CA ALA A 177 21.82 -17.32 -10.51
C ALA A 177 20.45 -16.68 -10.78
N THR A 178 20.43 -15.35 -10.93
CA THR A 178 19.17 -14.67 -11.31
C THR A 178 18.78 -15.00 -12.74
N ALA A 179 19.75 -15.17 -13.65
CA ALA A 179 19.50 -15.60 -15.02
C ALA A 179 18.93 -17.03 -15.08
N SER A 180 19.48 -17.97 -14.31
CA SER A 180 18.94 -19.34 -14.21
C SER A 180 17.47 -19.35 -13.78
N LYS A 181 17.15 -18.61 -12.71
CA LYS A 181 15.77 -18.46 -12.24
C LYS A 181 14.87 -17.76 -13.26
N PHE A 182 15.37 -16.75 -13.96
CA PHE A 182 14.59 -15.99 -14.93
C PHE A 182 14.25 -16.80 -16.19
N PHE A 183 15.21 -17.52 -16.76
CA PHE A 183 15.01 -18.26 -18.01
C PHE A 183 14.48 -19.68 -17.82
N PHE A 184 14.84 -20.36 -16.74
CA PHE A 184 14.51 -21.78 -16.52
C PHE A 184 13.72 -22.05 -15.24
N ASN A 185 13.58 -21.06 -14.34
CA ASN A 185 12.96 -21.22 -13.03
C ASN A 185 13.61 -22.36 -12.20
N LYS A 186 14.94 -22.46 -12.29
CA LYS A 186 15.77 -23.45 -11.58
C LYS A 186 16.82 -22.76 -10.70
N PRO A 187 17.29 -23.40 -9.62
CA PRO A 187 18.55 -23.07 -8.99
C PRO A 187 19.72 -23.15 -10.00
N VAL A 188 20.75 -22.33 -9.82
CA VAL A 188 21.91 -22.29 -10.74
C VAL A 188 22.70 -23.60 -10.77
N LYS A 189 22.81 -24.28 -9.63
CA LYS A 189 23.45 -25.59 -9.47
C LYS A 189 22.79 -26.71 -10.29
N ASP A 190 21.51 -26.55 -10.63
CA ASP A 190 20.72 -27.57 -11.34
C ASP A 190 20.70 -27.34 -12.87
N LEU A 191 21.53 -26.43 -13.37
CA LEU A 191 21.66 -26.18 -14.81
C LEU A 191 22.40 -27.32 -15.50
N ASP A 192 21.81 -27.84 -16.58
CA ASP A 192 22.50 -28.78 -17.46
C ASP A 192 23.51 -28.07 -18.38
N VAL A 193 24.30 -28.84 -19.13
CA VAL A 193 25.36 -28.30 -20.00
C VAL A 193 24.81 -27.41 -21.13
N VAL A 194 23.61 -27.71 -21.64
CA VAL A 194 22.96 -26.97 -22.74
C VAL A 194 22.41 -25.65 -22.23
N GLU A 195 21.80 -25.66 -21.05
CA GLU A 195 21.31 -24.48 -20.35
C GLU A 195 22.48 -23.59 -19.93
N ALA A 196 23.57 -24.16 -19.43
CA ALA A 196 24.80 -23.45 -19.09
C ALA A 196 25.42 -22.75 -20.31
N ALA A 197 25.54 -23.46 -21.44
CA ALA A 197 26.00 -22.88 -22.69
C ALA A 197 25.09 -21.77 -23.20
N LEU A 198 23.76 -21.87 -22.95
CA LEU A 198 22.81 -20.84 -23.33
C LEU A 198 22.96 -19.58 -22.47
N ILE A 199 23.14 -19.72 -21.15
CA ILE A 199 23.43 -18.58 -20.26
C ILE A 199 24.70 -17.85 -20.72
N ALA A 200 25.79 -18.58 -20.99
CA ALA A 200 27.03 -18.02 -21.50
C ALA A 200 26.86 -17.33 -22.88
N ALA A 201 26.00 -17.87 -23.74
CA ALA A 201 25.67 -17.26 -25.02
C ALA A 201 24.95 -15.91 -24.86
N ILE A 202 24.01 -15.80 -23.91
CA ILE A 202 23.18 -14.60 -23.68
C ILE A 202 24.04 -13.41 -23.24
N SER A 203 24.96 -13.59 -22.30
CA SER A 203 25.72 -12.47 -21.70
C SER A 203 26.56 -11.67 -22.70
N ARG A 204 26.91 -12.26 -23.86
CA ARG A 204 27.69 -11.56 -24.88
C ARG A 204 26.95 -10.38 -25.50
N SER A 205 25.65 -10.55 -25.74
CA SER A 205 24.76 -9.51 -26.26
C SER A 205 23.33 -9.87 -25.88
N PRO A 206 22.88 -9.50 -24.66
CA PRO A 206 21.59 -9.95 -24.15
C PRO A 206 20.40 -9.59 -25.02
N GLN A 207 20.45 -8.44 -25.70
CA GLN A 207 19.37 -8.00 -26.59
C GLN A 207 19.26 -8.85 -27.87
N LEU A 208 20.39 -9.37 -28.37
CA LEU A 208 20.42 -10.17 -29.60
C LEU A 208 20.24 -11.67 -29.32
N TYR A 209 20.86 -12.17 -28.26
CA TYR A 209 20.91 -13.60 -27.94
C TYR A 209 19.89 -14.03 -26.88
N SER A 210 19.00 -13.14 -26.44
CA SER A 210 17.89 -13.54 -25.57
C SER A 210 16.93 -14.45 -26.32
N PRO A 211 16.63 -15.66 -25.81
CA PRO A 211 15.67 -16.58 -26.43
C PRO A 211 14.22 -16.07 -26.39
N LEU A 212 13.94 -15.02 -25.60
CA LEU A 212 12.65 -14.32 -25.56
C LEU A 212 12.48 -13.34 -26.73
N ILE A 213 13.58 -12.88 -27.32
CA ILE A 213 13.61 -11.91 -28.42
C ILE A 213 13.91 -12.62 -29.74
N ASN A 214 15.01 -13.38 -29.79
CA ASN A 214 15.47 -14.07 -30.98
C ASN A 214 15.99 -15.47 -30.64
N LYS A 215 15.09 -16.44 -30.70
CA LYS A 215 15.37 -17.85 -30.37
C LYS A 215 16.41 -18.49 -31.29
N GLU A 216 16.42 -18.15 -32.57
CA GLU A 216 17.37 -18.73 -33.51
C GLU A 216 18.80 -18.20 -33.32
N ALA A 217 18.95 -16.89 -33.10
CA ALA A 217 20.25 -16.30 -32.81
C ALA A 217 20.82 -16.86 -31.50
N ALA A 218 19.97 -17.01 -30.48
CA ALA A 218 20.31 -17.68 -29.23
C ALA A 218 20.78 -19.13 -29.45
N LEU A 219 20.06 -19.90 -30.27
CA LEU A 219 20.38 -21.30 -30.60
C LEU A 219 21.74 -21.42 -31.28
N ARG A 220 21.97 -20.63 -32.34
CA ARG A 220 23.25 -20.61 -33.05
C ARG A 220 24.40 -20.25 -32.11
N ARG A 221 24.21 -19.22 -31.27
CA ARG A 221 25.27 -18.78 -30.34
C ARG A 221 25.55 -19.82 -29.24
N ARG A 222 24.53 -20.46 -28.68
CA ARG A 222 24.68 -21.57 -27.74
C ARG A 222 25.49 -22.71 -28.35
N ASN A 223 25.20 -23.09 -29.60
CA ASN A 223 25.89 -24.17 -30.27
C ASN A 223 27.39 -23.84 -30.49
N ILE A 224 27.73 -22.57 -30.76
CA ILE A 224 29.13 -22.12 -30.80
C ILE A 224 29.81 -22.28 -29.43
N VAL A 225 29.10 -21.97 -28.33
CA VAL A 225 29.65 -22.18 -26.98
C VAL A 225 29.94 -23.66 -26.73
N LEU A 226 29.03 -24.56 -27.10
CA LEU A 226 29.22 -26.02 -26.98
C LEU A 226 30.42 -26.51 -27.80
N GLU A 227 30.58 -26.02 -29.04
CA GLU A 227 31.74 -26.35 -29.89
C GLU A 227 33.05 -25.93 -29.25
N VAL A 228 33.10 -24.71 -28.72
CA VAL A 228 34.32 -24.18 -28.08
C VAL A 228 34.62 -24.91 -26.78
N MET A 229 33.61 -25.32 -26.01
CA MET A 229 33.79 -26.18 -24.84
C MET A 229 34.39 -27.55 -25.21
N ALA A 230 33.91 -28.18 -26.28
CA ALA A 230 34.45 -29.45 -26.77
C ALA A 230 35.91 -29.30 -27.25
N GLN A 231 36.22 -28.23 -27.99
CA GLN A 231 37.61 -27.93 -28.43
C GLN A 231 38.58 -27.74 -27.26
N CYS A 232 38.10 -27.23 -26.12
CA CYS A 232 38.91 -27.03 -24.92
C CYS A 232 38.96 -28.28 -24.02
N GLY A 233 38.30 -29.38 -24.40
CA GLY A 233 38.25 -30.61 -23.61
C GLY A 233 37.29 -30.58 -22.41
N TYR A 234 36.43 -29.56 -22.30
CA TYR A 234 35.42 -29.46 -21.23
C TYR A 234 34.12 -30.21 -21.52
N LEU A 235 33.96 -30.69 -22.75
CA LEU A 235 32.81 -31.45 -23.22
C LEU A 235 33.31 -32.58 -24.11
N ASP A 236 32.76 -33.78 -23.96
CA ASP A 236 33.07 -34.88 -24.86
C ASP A 236 32.58 -34.56 -26.28
N SER A 237 33.50 -34.58 -27.23
CA SER A 237 33.22 -34.35 -28.65
C SER A 237 32.19 -35.31 -29.23
N THR A 238 32.06 -36.53 -28.69
CA THR A 238 31.07 -37.51 -29.19
C THR A 238 29.62 -37.09 -28.90
N LEU A 239 29.41 -36.28 -27.86
CA LEU A 239 28.09 -35.78 -27.45
C LEU A 239 27.71 -34.46 -28.13
N LEU A 240 28.63 -33.82 -28.88
CA LEU A 240 28.43 -32.47 -29.39
C LEU A 240 27.23 -32.38 -30.35
N ASP A 241 27.10 -33.33 -31.26
CA ASP A 241 26.03 -33.32 -32.27
C ASP A 241 24.64 -33.56 -31.64
N SER A 242 24.55 -34.44 -30.63
CA SER A 242 23.29 -34.67 -29.91
C SER A 242 22.89 -33.46 -29.08
N LEU A 243 23.85 -32.80 -28.41
CA LEU A 243 23.59 -31.60 -27.61
C LEU A 243 23.17 -30.39 -28.45
N LYS A 244 23.72 -30.24 -29.67
CA LYS A 244 23.32 -29.19 -30.62
C LYS A 244 21.87 -29.33 -31.08
N GLN A 245 21.36 -30.56 -31.18
CA GLN A 245 19.99 -30.85 -31.58
C GLN A 245 18.96 -30.57 -30.47
N VAL A 246 19.38 -30.45 -29.21
CA VAL A 246 18.47 -30.13 -28.11
C VAL A 246 17.85 -28.74 -28.35
N PRO A 247 16.51 -28.61 -28.42
CA PRO A 247 15.89 -27.31 -28.64
C PRO A 247 16.00 -26.42 -27.40
N ILE A 248 16.04 -25.10 -27.58
CA ILE A 248 15.94 -24.17 -26.45
C ILE A 248 14.57 -24.31 -25.79
N ARG A 249 14.58 -24.72 -24.52
CA ARG A 249 13.44 -24.75 -23.62
C ARG A 249 13.64 -23.68 -22.55
N ILE A 250 12.76 -22.68 -22.54
CA ILE A 250 12.70 -21.65 -21.50
C ILE A 250 11.42 -21.85 -20.71
N THR A 251 11.54 -21.81 -19.39
CA THR A 251 10.42 -21.95 -18.44
C THR A 251 10.48 -20.76 -17.49
N PRO A 252 10.13 -19.54 -17.96
CA PRO A 252 10.16 -18.38 -17.10
C PRO A 252 9.15 -18.53 -15.95
N PRO A 253 9.44 -17.99 -14.76
CA PRO A 253 8.54 -18.07 -13.63
C PRO A 253 7.22 -17.38 -13.99
N LYS A 254 6.09 -17.98 -13.59
CA LYS A 254 4.78 -17.35 -13.75
C LYS A 254 4.78 -16.01 -13.00
N PRO A 255 4.34 -14.90 -13.62
CA PRO A 255 4.25 -13.63 -12.94
C PRO A 255 3.32 -13.78 -11.74
N LYS A 256 3.83 -13.51 -10.53
CA LYS A 256 3.00 -13.51 -9.33
C LYS A 256 2.00 -12.37 -9.40
N PRO A 257 0.75 -12.57 -8.91
CA PRO A 257 -0.21 -11.48 -8.79
C PRO A 257 0.39 -10.38 -7.92
N LYS A 258 0.36 -9.14 -8.44
CA LYS A 258 0.90 -7.96 -7.79
C LYS A 258 -0.09 -7.43 -6.75
N ILE A 259 -0.10 -8.06 -5.58
CA ILE A 259 -0.95 -7.65 -4.44
C ILE A 259 -0.31 -6.43 -3.74
N GLY A 260 -1.12 -5.52 -3.22
CA GLY A 260 -0.65 -4.43 -2.35
C GLY A 260 0.14 -3.33 -3.06
N GLN A 261 0.03 -3.17 -4.38
CA GLN A 261 0.85 -2.22 -5.14
C GLN A 261 0.72 -0.77 -4.65
N TYR A 262 -0.51 -0.32 -4.34
CA TYR A 262 -0.71 1.02 -3.77
C TYR A 262 -0.05 1.18 -2.41
N TYR A 263 -0.03 0.14 -1.58
CA TYR A 263 0.66 0.15 -0.29
C TYR A 263 2.17 0.24 -0.50
N LEU A 264 2.72 -0.64 -1.35
CA LEU A 264 4.15 -0.67 -1.67
C LEU A 264 4.62 0.64 -2.28
N GLU A 265 3.79 1.31 -3.08
CA GLU A 265 4.10 2.62 -3.65
C GLU A 265 4.21 3.72 -2.57
N GLU A 266 3.35 3.72 -1.54
CA GLU A 266 3.51 4.65 -0.41
C GLU A 266 4.78 4.35 0.40
N VAL A 267 5.12 3.08 0.58
CA VAL A 267 6.39 2.66 1.20
C VAL A 267 7.58 3.12 0.36
N ARG A 268 7.53 2.94 -0.97
CA ARG A 268 8.57 3.39 -1.92
C ARG A 268 8.80 4.89 -1.80
N LYS A 269 7.73 5.69 -1.87
CA LYS A 269 7.79 7.16 -1.74
C LYS A 269 8.40 7.58 -0.41
N TYR A 270 8.02 6.93 0.69
CA TYR A 270 8.57 7.23 2.01
C TYR A 270 10.08 6.95 2.07
N LEU A 271 10.51 5.77 1.60
CA LEU A 271 11.91 5.36 1.61
C LEU A 271 12.76 6.26 0.71
N GLU A 272 12.29 6.58 -0.49
CA GLU A 272 12.99 7.48 -1.41
C GLU A 272 13.10 8.89 -0.84
N PHE A 273 12.01 9.43 -0.28
CA PHE A 273 12.00 10.77 0.32
C PHE A 273 12.94 10.88 1.52
N LYS A 274 12.97 9.87 2.39
CA LYS A 274 13.71 9.92 3.66
C LYS A 274 15.16 9.45 3.56
N TYR A 275 15.41 8.40 2.78
CA TYR A 275 16.73 7.74 2.70
C TYR A 275 17.40 7.88 1.32
N GLY A 276 16.69 8.38 0.31
CA GLY A 276 17.22 8.61 -1.03
C GLY A 276 17.16 7.39 -1.96
N TYR A 277 17.49 7.65 -3.23
CA TYR A 277 17.45 6.67 -4.31
C TYR A 277 18.41 5.49 -4.10
N ASP A 278 19.66 5.76 -3.73
CA ASP A 278 20.66 4.71 -3.52
C ASP A 278 20.27 3.77 -2.38
N PHE A 279 19.69 4.31 -1.31
CA PHE A 279 19.17 3.45 -0.25
C PHE A 279 18.05 2.55 -0.77
N LEU A 280 17.08 3.12 -1.47
CA LEU A 280 15.92 2.38 -1.97
C LEU A 280 16.32 1.26 -2.95
N TYR A 281 17.22 1.52 -3.89
CA TYR A 281 17.48 0.62 -5.02
C TYR A 281 18.79 -0.17 -4.93
N ARG A 282 19.70 0.18 -4.00
CA ARG A 282 21.07 -0.40 -3.94
C ARG A 282 21.51 -0.83 -2.54
N SER A 283 20.75 -0.55 -1.47
CA SER A 283 21.21 -0.77 -0.08
C SER A 283 21.20 -2.21 0.41
N GLY A 284 20.38 -3.09 -0.16
CA GLY A 284 20.11 -4.42 0.43
C GLY A 284 19.29 -4.38 1.72
N ALA A 285 18.63 -3.26 2.04
CA ALA A 285 17.88 -3.12 3.28
C ALA A 285 16.65 -4.06 3.36
N SER A 286 16.28 -4.43 4.59
CA SER A 286 15.07 -5.17 4.91
C SER A 286 14.05 -4.25 5.59
N VAL A 287 12.90 -4.04 4.94
CA VAL A 287 11.83 -3.16 5.41
C VAL A 287 10.63 -4.00 5.83
N TYR A 288 10.23 -3.89 7.10
CA TYR A 288 9.08 -4.59 7.66
C TYR A 288 7.89 -3.64 7.73
N ILE A 289 6.81 -3.97 7.05
CA ILE A 289 5.61 -3.14 6.94
C ILE A 289 4.47 -3.68 7.80
N ALA A 290 3.49 -2.81 8.09
CA ALA A 290 2.34 -3.12 8.93
C ALA A 290 1.21 -3.90 8.21
N MET A 291 1.33 -4.03 6.88
CA MET A 291 0.39 -4.77 6.04
C MET A 291 0.30 -6.24 6.45
N ASP A 292 -0.93 -6.76 6.54
CA ASP A 292 -1.18 -8.21 6.52
C ASP A 292 -1.60 -8.58 5.09
N LEU A 293 -0.75 -9.34 4.39
CA LEU A 293 -0.99 -9.70 3.00
C LEU A 293 -2.31 -10.46 2.79
N ASP A 294 -2.79 -11.22 3.79
CA ASP A 294 -4.07 -11.94 3.66
C ASP A 294 -5.26 -10.97 3.76
N ILE A 295 -5.17 -9.97 4.63
CA ILE A 295 -6.18 -8.90 4.75
C ILE A 295 -6.16 -8.04 3.48
N GLN A 296 -4.97 -7.67 3.00
CA GLN A 296 -4.79 -6.89 1.77
C GLN A 296 -5.44 -7.60 0.57
N GLN A 297 -5.14 -8.88 0.36
CA GLN A 297 -5.67 -9.66 -0.76
C GLN A 297 -7.21 -9.75 -0.70
N ARG A 298 -7.78 -9.96 0.49
CA ARG A 298 -9.24 -9.99 0.70
C ARG A 298 -9.88 -8.62 0.42
N ALA A 299 -9.24 -7.54 0.84
CA ALA A 299 -9.72 -6.19 0.59
C ALA A 299 -9.73 -5.85 -0.92
N GLU A 300 -8.65 -6.16 -1.63
CA GLU A 300 -8.57 -5.96 -3.09
C GLU A 300 -9.62 -6.78 -3.83
N SER A 301 -9.71 -8.08 -3.52
CA SER A 301 -10.68 -8.97 -4.16
C SER A 301 -12.12 -8.55 -3.91
N ILE A 302 -12.49 -8.24 -2.66
CA ILE A 302 -13.85 -7.81 -2.33
C ILE A 302 -14.20 -6.49 -3.02
N LEU A 303 -13.28 -5.52 -3.02
CA LEU A 303 -13.53 -4.24 -3.66
C LEU A 303 -13.79 -4.44 -5.15
N ASP A 304 -12.92 -5.18 -5.83
CA ASP A 304 -13.04 -5.37 -7.28
C ASP A 304 -14.30 -6.15 -7.65
N SER A 305 -14.57 -7.27 -6.99
CA SER A 305 -15.81 -8.04 -7.22
C SER A 305 -17.06 -7.20 -6.96
N ALA A 306 -17.08 -6.41 -5.89
CA ALA A 306 -18.22 -5.55 -5.58
C ALA A 306 -18.45 -4.43 -6.61
N LEU A 307 -17.37 -3.86 -7.16
CA LEU A 307 -17.49 -2.82 -8.17
C LEU A 307 -17.88 -3.40 -9.53
N ILE A 308 -17.43 -4.62 -9.88
CA ILE A 308 -17.92 -5.36 -11.05
C ILE A 308 -19.43 -5.66 -10.92
N GLU A 309 -19.87 -6.15 -9.75
CA GLU A 309 -21.29 -6.37 -9.46
C GLU A 309 -22.10 -5.07 -9.65
N LEU A 310 -21.58 -3.95 -9.16
CA LEU A 310 -22.22 -2.64 -9.26
C LEU A 310 -22.31 -2.12 -10.70
N GLU A 311 -21.23 -2.27 -11.48
CA GLU A 311 -21.19 -1.94 -12.90
C GLU A 311 -22.26 -2.72 -13.68
N ASN A 312 -22.42 -4.01 -13.38
CA ASN A 312 -23.38 -4.90 -14.03
C ASN A 312 -24.82 -4.63 -13.59
N GLU A 313 -25.10 -4.51 -12.28
CA GLU A 313 -26.45 -4.25 -11.73
C GLU A 313 -27.04 -2.96 -12.31
N HIS A 314 -26.21 -1.93 -12.46
CA HIS A 314 -26.64 -0.61 -12.90
C HIS A 314 -26.32 -0.29 -14.36
N LYS A 315 -25.81 -1.28 -15.13
CA LYS A 315 -25.53 -1.18 -16.57
C LYS A 315 -24.71 0.06 -16.93
N PHE A 316 -23.55 0.22 -16.28
CA PHE A 316 -22.66 1.35 -16.56
C PHE A 316 -22.15 1.27 -18.00
N GLU A 317 -22.19 2.39 -18.72
CA GLU A 317 -21.75 2.47 -20.13
C GLU A 317 -20.24 2.21 -20.25
N ILE A 318 -19.45 2.74 -19.32
CA ILE A 318 -18.00 2.57 -19.25
C ILE A 318 -17.68 1.75 -18.01
N THR A 319 -17.17 0.53 -18.23
CA THR A 319 -16.76 -0.41 -17.18
C THR A 319 -15.27 -0.67 -17.24
N ARG A 320 -14.72 -1.20 -16.15
CA ARG A 320 -13.33 -1.67 -16.13
C ARG A 320 -13.04 -2.65 -17.27
N ALA A 321 -13.92 -3.63 -17.50
CA ALA A 321 -13.73 -4.64 -18.53
C ALA A 321 -13.58 -4.04 -19.93
N ILE A 322 -14.33 -2.97 -20.24
CA ILE A 322 -14.22 -2.26 -21.52
C ILE A 322 -12.87 -1.51 -21.58
N VAL A 323 -12.56 -0.71 -20.56
CA VAL A 323 -11.33 0.11 -20.54
C VAL A 323 -10.06 -0.73 -20.55
N ASP A 324 -10.10 -1.92 -19.95
CA ASP A 324 -8.97 -2.83 -19.90
C ASP A 324 -8.63 -3.45 -21.28
N THR A 325 -9.55 -3.39 -22.27
CA THR A 325 -9.26 -3.79 -23.66
C THR A 325 -8.64 -2.66 -24.49
N LEU A 326 -8.73 -1.41 -24.03
CA LEU A 326 -8.21 -0.25 -24.75
C LEU A 326 -6.70 -0.07 -24.51
N PRO A 327 -5.96 0.50 -25.49
CA PRO A 327 -4.57 0.91 -25.30
C PRO A 327 -4.41 1.80 -24.06
N TYR A 328 -3.27 1.69 -23.38
CA TYR A 328 -2.99 2.53 -22.23
C TYR A 328 -3.05 4.02 -22.60
N GLN A 329 -3.76 4.80 -21.79
CA GLN A 329 -3.79 6.25 -21.88
C GLN A 329 -3.37 6.82 -20.52
N GLU A 330 -2.64 7.94 -20.53
CA GLU A 330 -2.22 8.63 -19.29
C GLU A 330 -3.39 9.27 -18.52
N LYS A 331 -4.60 9.28 -19.10
CA LYS A 331 -5.79 9.79 -18.43
C LYS A 331 -6.26 8.84 -17.34
N SER A 332 -6.82 9.42 -16.27
CA SER A 332 -7.45 8.64 -15.21
C SER A 332 -8.59 7.78 -15.77
N PRO A 333 -8.74 6.53 -15.31
CA PRO A 333 -9.76 5.62 -15.80
C PRO A 333 -11.16 6.18 -15.54
N ASP A 334 -11.99 6.22 -16.58
CA ASP A 334 -13.34 6.77 -16.51
C ASP A 334 -14.40 5.75 -16.05
N TYR A 335 -14.00 4.67 -15.37
CA TYR A 335 -14.91 3.72 -14.74
C TYR A 335 -14.93 3.89 -13.23
N ILE A 336 -15.91 3.27 -12.56
CA ILE A 336 -16.11 3.43 -11.12
C ILE A 336 -14.91 2.94 -10.31
N GLN A 337 -14.47 3.75 -9.37
CA GLN A 337 -13.33 3.48 -8.50
C GLN A 337 -13.78 3.27 -7.05
N GLY A 338 -12.87 2.75 -6.26
CA GLY A 338 -13.03 2.71 -4.82
C GLY A 338 -11.69 2.60 -4.11
N ALA A 339 -11.75 2.74 -2.80
CA ALA A 339 -10.59 2.61 -1.92
C ALA A 339 -11.01 1.97 -0.59
N ILE A 340 -10.09 1.23 0.02
CA ILE A 340 -10.27 0.60 1.33
C ILE A 340 -9.04 0.88 2.18
N VAL A 341 -9.26 1.23 3.44
CA VAL A 341 -8.21 1.32 4.46
C VAL A 341 -8.64 0.51 5.67
N VAL A 342 -7.77 -0.37 6.16
CA VAL A 342 -7.98 -1.15 7.40
C VAL A 342 -6.89 -0.81 8.39
N ILE A 343 -7.27 -0.33 9.57
CA ILE A 343 -6.36 0.08 10.65
C ILE A 343 -6.65 -0.73 11.90
N ASP A 344 -5.61 -1.24 12.55
CA ASP A 344 -5.67 -1.80 13.89
C ASP A 344 -5.88 -0.69 14.92
N ASN A 345 -6.98 -0.76 15.68
CA ASN A 345 -7.40 0.32 16.57
C ASN A 345 -6.40 0.59 17.70
N LYS A 346 -5.74 -0.47 18.19
CA LYS A 346 -4.83 -0.35 19.34
C LYS A 346 -3.48 0.18 18.91
N THR A 347 -2.99 -0.25 17.75
CA THR A 347 -1.62 0.03 17.34
C THR A 347 -1.48 1.14 16.31
N GLY A 348 -2.55 1.48 15.59
CA GLY A 348 -2.48 2.36 14.42
C GLY A 348 -1.85 1.70 13.18
N GLU A 349 -1.50 0.41 13.26
CA GLU A 349 -0.91 -0.33 12.13
C GLU A 349 -1.91 -0.45 10.98
N VAL A 350 -1.52 0.01 9.79
CA VAL A 350 -2.33 -0.08 8.57
C VAL A 350 -2.20 -1.50 8.01
N ARG A 351 -3.22 -2.33 8.28
CA ARG A 351 -3.26 -3.74 7.88
C ARG A 351 -3.52 -3.93 6.39
N ALA A 352 -4.28 -3.02 5.79
CA ALA A 352 -4.51 -3.00 4.35
C ALA A 352 -4.77 -1.58 3.84
N LEU A 353 -4.28 -1.31 2.64
CA LEU A 353 -4.45 -0.05 1.91
C LEU A 353 -4.67 -0.34 0.43
N VAL A 354 -5.89 -0.11 -0.05
CA VAL A 354 -6.30 -0.28 -1.45
C VAL A 354 -6.62 1.10 -2.01
N GLY A 355 -5.81 1.55 -2.98
CA GLY A 355 -5.93 2.89 -3.58
C GLY A 355 -6.74 2.96 -4.88
N GLY A 356 -7.18 1.83 -5.42
CA GLY A 356 -7.91 1.73 -6.68
C GLY A 356 -8.02 0.28 -7.15
N ARG A 357 -8.69 0.06 -8.28
CA ARG A 357 -8.94 -1.29 -8.83
C ARG A 357 -7.77 -1.88 -9.61
N ASP A 358 -7.02 -1.02 -10.30
CA ASP A 358 -5.88 -1.44 -11.11
C ASP A 358 -4.75 -0.42 -10.99
N PHE A 359 -3.61 -0.86 -10.45
CA PHE A 359 -2.43 -0.03 -10.28
C PHE A 359 -1.67 0.23 -11.58
N THR A 360 -1.75 -0.70 -12.54
CA THR A 360 -1.07 -0.56 -13.85
C THR A 360 -1.77 0.48 -14.71
N ARG A 361 -3.10 0.57 -14.60
CA ARG A 361 -3.91 1.60 -15.26
C ARG A 361 -3.83 2.95 -14.56
N SER A 362 -3.83 2.98 -13.23
CA SER A 362 -3.82 4.23 -12.46
C SER A 362 -2.91 4.11 -11.23
N LYS A 363 -1.88 4.95 -11.15
CA LYS A 363 -1.03 5.07 -9.94
C LYS A 363 -1.60 6.04 -8.90
N PHE A 364 -2.75 6.65 -9.17
CA PHE A 364 -3.39 7.61 -8.27
C PHE A 364 -4.00 6.87 -7.07
N ASN A 365 -3.39 7.06 -5.90
CA ASN A 365 -3.78 6.37 -4.68
C ASN A 365 -4.94 7.10 -3.99
N ARG A 366 -6.17 6.68 -4.25
CA ARG A 366 -7.39 7.33 -3.75
C ARG A 366 -7.57 7.20 -2.24
N ALA A 367 -6.89 6.24 -1.61
CA ALA A 367 -6.93 6.10 -0.15
C ALA A 367 -6.24 7.27 0.57
N VAL A 368 -5.21 7.87 -0.04
CA VAL A 368 -4.36 8.88 0.60
C VAL A 368 -4.35 10.22 -0.12
N GLN A 369 -4.43 10.23 -1.45
CA GLN A 369 -4.31 11.44 -2.28
C GLN A 369 -5.66 12.08 -2.61
N ALA A 370 -6.73 11.28 -2.75
CA ALA A 370 -8.04 11.81 -3.11
C ALA A 370 -8.69 12.48 -1.89
N LYS A 371 -8.68 13.80 -1.88
CA LYS A 371 -9.49 14.60 -0.95
C LYS A 371 -10.90 14.72 -1.49
N ARG A 372 -11.87 14.33 -0.68
CA ARG A 372 -13.27 14.20 -1.10
C ARG A 372 -14.19 14.68 0.01
N GLN A 373 -15.37 15.15 -0.39
CA GLN A 373 -16.36 15.60 0.57
C GLN A 373 -16.81 14.43 1.46
N ALA A 374 -16.58 14.56 2.77
CA ALA A 374 -16.91 13.52 3.75
C ALA A 374 -18.43 13.27 3.88
N GLY A 375 -19.23 14.32 3.70
CA GLY A 375 -20.66 14.28 3.95
C GLY A 375 -21.00 13.82 5.37
N SER A 376 -22.08 13.06 5.52
CA SER A 376 -22.53 12.57 6.84
C SER A 376 -21.53 11.69 7.62
N ALA A 377 -20.41 11.28 7.02
CA ALA A 377 -19.30 10.63 7.75
C ALA A 377 -18.58 11.59 8.71
N PHE A 378 -18.84 12.90 8.67
CA PHE A 378 -18.28 13.84 9.64
C PHE A 378 -19.06 13.90 10.98
N LYS A 379 -20.30 13.40 11.01
CA LYS A 379 -21.19 13.51 12.19
C LYS A 379 -20.66 12.89 13.49
N PRO A 380 -19.76 11.88 13.51
CA PRO A 380 -19.20 11.37 14.76
C PRO A 380 -18.37 12.40 15.54
N PHE A 381 -17.70 13.34 14.86
CA PHE A 381 -16.98 14.44 15.55
C PHE A 381 -17.97 15.40 16.22
N LEU A 382 -19.07 15.72 15.54
CA LEU A 382 -20.18 16.48 16.10
C LEU A 382 -20.83 15.76 17.27
N LEU A 383 -21.00 14.43 17.20
CA LEU A 383 -21.54 13.62 18.29
C LEU A 383 -20.63 13.64 19.51
N ALA A 384 -19.32 13.44 19.33
CA ALA A 384 -18.35 13.51 20.43
C ALA A 384 -18.39 14.89 21.12
N ALA A 385 -18.38 15.96 20.32
CA ALA A 385 -18.52 17.32 20.83
C ALA A 385 -19.86 17.53 21.57
N ALA A 386 -20.97 16.99 21.06
CA ALA A 386 -22.28 17.11 21.70
C ALA A 386 -22.31 16.42 23.07
N LEU A 387 -21.77 15.20 23.17
CA LEU A 387 -21.74 14.43 24.41
C LEU A 387 -20.92 15.15 25.50
N ASP A 388 -19.76 15.71 25.13
CA ASP A 388 -18.94 16.48 26.07
C ASP A 388 -19.53 17.87 26.42
N ASN A 389 -20.56 18.32 25.68
CA ASN A 389 -21.29 19.56 25.96
C ASN A 389 -22.71 19.29 26.52
N GLY A 390 -22.88 18.18 27.23
CA GLY A 390 -24.07 17.90 28.04
C GLY A 390 -25.23 17.24 27.31
N PHE A 391 -25.10 16.93 26.02
CA PHE A 391 -26.12 16.15 25.32
C PHE A 391 -26.01 14.67 25.67
N THR A 392 -27.15 13.98 25.72
CA THR A 392 -27.21 12.52 25.91
C THR A 392 -27.86 11.84 24.71
N PRO A 393 -27.59 10.53 24.48
CA PRO A 393 -28.25 9.81 23.39
C PRO A 393 -29.79 9.73 23.53
N ALA A 394 -30.33 9.97 24.73
CA ALA A 394 -31.75 9.95 25.03
C ALA A 394 -32.45 11.30 24.77
N ASP A 395 -31.69 12.39 24.63
CA ASP A 395 -32.25 13.74 24.47
C ASP A 395 -33.16 13.82 23.26
N LEU A 396 -34.28 14.51 23.45
CA LEU A 396 -35.24 14.77 22.40
C LEU A 396 -34.77 15.95 21.55
N VAL A 397 -34.57 15.69 20.26
CA VAL A 397 -34.10 16.65 19.26
C VAL A 397 -35.13 16.80 18.15
N PHE A 398 -35.20 18.01 17.58
CA PHE A 398 -36.25 18.36 16.63
C PHE A 398 -35.80 18.20 15.17
N ASP A 399 -36.43 17.25 14.47
CA ASP A 399 -36.26 17.02 13.04
C ASP A 399 -37.37 17.69 12.23
N ALA A 400 -37.28 19.02 12.13
CA ALA A 400 -38.22 19.86 11.38
C ALA A 400 -37.49 20.99 10.64
N PRO A 401 -38.13 21.62 9.62
CA PRO A 401 -37.51 22.67 8.82
C PRO A 401 -36.81 23.74 9.66
N ILE A 402 -35.67 24.21 9.16
CA ILE A 402 -34.90 25.30 9.78
C ILE A 402 -34.46 26.27 8.68
N ARG A 403 -34.49 27.56 9.01
CA ARG A 403 -33.92 28.64 8.22
C ARG A 403 -32.87 29.33 9.08
N ILE A 404 -31.67 29.53 8.54
CA ILE A 404 -30.57 30.18 9.25
C ILE A 404 -30.10 31.33 8.39
N HIS A 405 -30.08 32.54 8.96
CA HIS A 405 -29.42 33.69 8.34
C HIS A 405 -27.92 33.54 8.56
N ILE A 406 -27.12 33.60 7.50
CA ILE A 406 -25.67 33.52 7.59
C ILE A 406 -25.14 34.92 7.95
N PRO A 407 -24.46 35.09 9.11
CA PRO A 407 -23.95 36.39 9.52
C PRO A 407 -23.06 37.03 8.45
N GLY A 408 -23.27 38.34 8.20
CA GLY A 408 -22.51 39.09 7.19
C GLY A 408 -22.96 38.88 5.74
N THR A 409 -24.10 38.21 5.50
CA THR A 409 -24.68 38.03 4.15
C THR A 409 -26.21 38.10 4.19
N ASP A 410 -26.85 38.42 3.06
CA ASP A 410 -28.31 38.28 2.89
C ASP A 410 -28.76 36.84 2.60
N THR A 411 -27.84 35.87 2.73
CA THR A 411 -28.11 34.47 2.38
C THR A 411 -28.84 33.76 3.51
N ILE A 412 -30.02 33.20 3.17
CA ILE A 412 -30.77 32.31 4.05
C ILE A 412 -30.42 30.85 3.72
N TYR A 413 -29.69 30.20 4.62
CA TYR A 413 -29.38 28.77 4.52
C TYR A 413 -30.60 27.91 4.90
N LYS A 414 -31.05 27.08 3.95
CA LYS A 414 -32.24 26.21 4.07
C LYS A 414 -31.84 24.74 3.83
N PRO A 415 -31.20 24.08 4.82
CA PRO A 415 -30.83 22.67 4.68
C PRO A 415 -32.08 21.78 4.64
N SER A 416 -31.92 20.57 4.09
CA SER A 416 -33.00 19.57 4.04
C SER A 416 -32.48 18.18 4.42
N ASN A 417 -33.40 17.32 4.84
CA ASN A 417 -33.10 15.90 5.00
C ASN A 417 -33.02 15.22 3.65
N TYR A 418 -32.13 14.24 3.56
CA TYR A 418 -31.90 13.45 2.35
C TYR A 418 -33.17 12.80 1.79
N ASP A 419 -34.04 12.27 2.65
CA ASP A 419 -35.31 11.64 2.29
C ASP A 419 -36.47 12.64 2.12
N ARG A 420 -36.23 13.94 2.33
CA ARG A 420 -37.21 15.02 2.30
C ARG A 420 -38.39 14.84 3.27
N ARG A 421 -38.23 14.00 4.30
CA ARG A 421 -39.25 13.78 5.35
C ARG A 421 -38.85 14.50 6.63
N PHE A 422 -39.81 14.63 7.54
CA PHE A 422 -39.63 15.13 8.90
C PHE A 422 -40.15 14.09 9.86
N LEU A 423 -39.36 13.77 10.88
CA LEU A 423 -39.74 12.80 11.90
C LEU A 423 -40.27 13.46 13.18
N GLY A 424 -40.34 14.79 13.20
CA GLY A 424 -40.72 15.56 14.39
C GLY A 424 -39.69 15.38 15.50
N THR A 425 -40.16 15.19 16.72
CA THR A 425 -39.31 14.98 17.89
C THR A 425 -38.81 13.54 17.95
N ILE A 426 -37.50 13.34 17.95
CA ILE A 426 -36.84 12.03 18.02
C ILE A 426 -35.68 12.07 19.00
N THR A 427 -35.22 10.91 19.50
CA THR A 427 -34.00 10.88 20.33
C THR A 427 -32.75 11.17 19.51
N LEU A 428 -31.72 11.75 20.13
CA LEU A 428 -30.42 11.99 19.50
C LEU A 428 -29.84 10.69 18.92
N ARG A 429 -29.96 9.57 19.63
CA ARG A 429 -29.57 8.24 19.13
C ARG A 429 -30.25 7.90 17.80
N LYS A 430 -31.57 8.12 17.70
CA LYS A 430 -32.33 7.87 16.46
C LYS A 430 -31.92 8.84 15.36
N ALA A 431 -31.63 10.11 15.70
CA ALA A 431 -31.16 11.09 14.74
C ALA A 431 -29.82 10.70 14.11
N ILE A 432 -28.87 10.21 14.91
CA ILE A 432 -27.58 9.68 14.42
C ILE A 432 -27.78 8.41 13.58
N ALA A 433 -28.61 7.47 14.06
CA ALA A 433 -28.90 6.22 13.35
C ALA A 433 -29.47 6.44 11.94
N LEU A 434 -30.39 7.40 11.79
CA LEU A 434 -31.01 7.77 10.52
C LEU A 434 -30.29 8.92 9.81
N SER A 435 -29.16 9.37 10.36
CA SER A 435 -28.32 10.44 9.80
C SER A 435 -29.09 11.72 9.45
N ARG A 436 -29.98 12.18 10.33
CA ARG A 436 -30.82 13.38 10.08
C ARG A 436 -29.95 14.63 9.93
N ASN A 437 -30.17 15.42 8.88
CA ASN A 437 -29.35 16.59 8.57
C ASN A 437 -29.78 17.80 9.40
N LEU A 438 -31.09 17.98 9.56
CA LEU A 438 -31.64 19.13 10.30
C LEU A 438 -31.22 19.11 11.77
N VAL A 439 -31.18 17.92 12.37
CA VAL A 439 -30.66 17.74 13.73
C VAL A 439 -29.18 18.09 13.81
N ALA A 440 -28.36 17.62 12.87
CA ALA A 440 -26.92 17.94 12.86
C ALA A 440 -26.66 19.45 12.74
N VAL A 441 -27.44 20.15 11.90
CA VAL A 441 -27.39 21.61 11.76
C VAL A 441 -27.78 22.32 13.07
N ARG A 442 -28.81 21.83 13.78
CA ARG A 442 -29.21 22.39 15.08
C ARG A 442 -28.13 22.18 16.14
N LEU A 443 -27.54 20.98 16.19
CA LEU A 443 -26.49 20.64 17.15
C LEU A 443 -25.25 21.50 16.94
N ILE A 444 -24.72 21.60 15.72
CA ILE A 444 -23.53 22.43 15.46
C ILE A 444 -23.79 23.91 15.71
N ARG A 445 -25.02 24.39 15.48
CA ARG A 445 -25.41 25.76 15.82
C ARG A 445 -25.44 26.00 17.33
N ASN A 446 -25.86 25.01 18.11
CA ASN A 446 -25.91 25.10 19.58
C ASN A 446 -24.49 25.01 20.19
N ILE A 447 -23.71 24.02 19.76
CA ILE A 447 -22.36 23.74 20.30
C ILE A 447 -21.32 24.76 19.80
N GLY A 448 -21.51 25.28 18.58
CA GLY A 448 -20.55 26.14 17.90
C GLY A 448 -19.67 25.36 16.91
N PRO A 449 -19.48 25.86 15.67
CA PRO A 449 -18.72 25.14 14.65
C PRO A 449 -17.22 25.06 14.94
N GLU A 450 -16.65 26.01 15.70
CA GLU A 450 -15.24 25.99 16.13
C GLU A 450 -14.95 24.85 17.10
N VAL A 451 -15.85 24.60 18.05
CA VAL A 451 -15.74 23.48 19.00
C VAL A 451 -15.71 22.18 18.21
N VAL A 452 -16.66 21.97 17.30
CA VAL A 452 -16.73 20.75 16.47
C VAL A 452 -15.48 20.56 15.62
N MET A 453 -14.96 21.65 15.05
CA MET A 453 -13.69 21.65 14.32
C MET A 453 -12.51 21.22 15.21
N ASN A 454 -12.42 21.73 16.43
CA ASN A 454 -11.37 21.35 17.39
C ASN A 454 -11.44 19.87 17.77
N TYR A 455 -12.65 19.31 17.94
CA TYR A 455 -12.82 17.86 18.15
C TYR A 455 -12.31 17.05 16.95
N ALA A 456 -12.61 17.46 15.72
CA ALA A 456 -12.12 16.78 14.53
C ALA A 456 -10.58 16.79 14.44
N TYR A 457 -9.93 17.94 14.72
CA TYR A 457 -8.47 18.02 14.76
C TYR A 457 -7.86 17.18 15.89
N ARG A 458 -8.42 17.27 17.11
CA ARG A 458 -8.00 16.43 18.26
C ARG A 458 -8.07 14.95 17.95
N MET A 459 -9.09 14.51 17.22
CA MET A 459 -9.29 13.12 16.85
C MET A 459 -8.42 12.65 15.66
N GLY A 460 -7.72 13.56 14.96
CA GLY A 460 -6.71 13.20 13.96
C GLY A 460 -6.93 13.71 12.54
N ILE A 461 -7.99 14.50 12.29
CA ILE A 461 -8.10 15.24 11.01
C ILE A 461 -6.95 16.26 10.93
N ARG A 462 -6.37 16.43 9.75
CA ARG A 462 -5.26 17.37 9.44
C ARG A 462 -5.61 18.29 8.27
N SER A 463 -6.51 17.87 7.40
CA SER A 463 -7.06 18.66 6.30
C SER A 463 -7.75 19.90 6.82
N ARG A 464 -7.61 21.01 6.10
CA ARG A 464 -8.14 22.30 6.50
C ARG A 464 -9.67 22.26 6.61
N LEU A 465 -10.17 22.51 7.81
CA LEU A 465 -11.60 22.67 8.09
C LEU A 465 -11.95 24.16 8.20
N LYS A 466 -13.18 24.50 7.80
CA LYS A 466 -13.75 25.84 8.01
C LYS A 466 -14.83 25.74 9.09
N PRO A 467 -14.84 26.61 10.12
CA PRO A 467 -15.82 26.59 11.19
C PRO A 467 -17.16 27.19 10.73
N VAL A 468 -17.86 26.48 9.85
CA VAL A 468 -19.17 26.87 9.31
C VAL A 468 -20.25 25.88 9.69
N ILE A 469 -21.53 26.30 9.71
CA ILE A 469 -22.66 25.42 10.08
C ILE A 469 -22.76 24.18 9.17
N SER A 470 -22.42 24.30 7.88
CA SER A 470 -22.41 23.17 6.94
C SER A 470 -21.34 22.12 7.27
N LEU A 471 -20.37 22.41 8.14
CA LEU A 471 -19.40 21.43 8.64
C LEU A 471 -20.09 20.27 9.36
N GLY A 472 -21.22 20.52 10.05
CA GLY A 472 -22.02 19.48 10.70
C GLY A 472 -22.63 18.47 9.71
N LEU A 473 -22.67 18.82 8.43
CA LEU A 473 -23.09 17.95 7.33
C LEU A 473 -21.90 17.35 6.56
N GLY A 474 -20.66 17.69 6.94
CA GLY A 474 -19.43 17.25 6.31
C GLY A 474 -19.09 17.97 5.01
N ALA A 475 -19.35 19.28 4.94
CA ALA A 475 -18.86 20.16 3.88
C ALA A 475 -17.34 20.42 4.03
N CYS A 476 -16.54 19.35 4.04
CA CYS A 476 -15.09 19.37 4.16
C CYS A 476 -14.48 18.26 3.30
N GLU A 477 -13.30 18.51 2.75
CA GLU A 477 -12.56 17.55 1.94
C GLU A 477 -11.45 16.89 2.76
N VAL A 478 -11.49 15.58 2.85
CA VAL A 478 -10.51 14.76 3.61
C VAL A 478 -10.15 13.51 2.81
N SER A 479 -9.00 12.91 3.10
CA SER A 479 -8.63 11.62 2.53
C SER A 479 -9.29 10.46 3.29
N LEU A 480 -9.39 9.28 2.65
CA LEU A 480 -9.94 8.10 3.29
C LEU A 480 -9.07 7.61 4.45
N LEU A 481 -7.75 7.59 4.29
CA LEU A 481 -6.82 7.20 5.35
C LEU A 481 -6.98 8.10 6.57
N GLU A 482 -7.04 9.41 6.36
CA GLU A 482 -7.22 10.41 7.41
C GLU A 482 -8.53 10.23 8.17
N MET A 483 -9.66 10.10 7.44
CA MET A 483 -10.95 9.91 8.09
C MET A 483 -11.04 8.57 8.83
N THR A 484 -10.47 7.50 8.27
CA THR A 484 -10.42 6.17 8.89
C THR A 484 -9.57 6.20 10.16
N ALA A 485 -8.41 6.86 10.12
CA ALA A 485 -7.54 7.05 11.28
C ALA A 485 -8.27 7.81 12.39
N ALA A 486 -9.00 8.88 12.06
CA ALA A 486 -9.71 9.66 13.07
C ALA A 486 -10.81 8.86 13.81
N TYR A 487 -11.43 7.90 13.14
CA TYR A 487 -12.43 7.00 13.74
C TYR A 487 -11.83 6.00 14.73
N THR A 488 -10.53 5.66 14.61
CA THR A 488 -9.85 4.78 15.57
C THR A 488 -9.93 5.35 16.99
N THR A 489 -9.96 6.68 17.14
CA THR A 489 -10.12 7.35 18.43
C THR A 489 -11.38 6.91 19.16
N LEU A 490 -12.52 6.75 18.47
CA LEU A 490 -13.75 6.27 19.09
C LEU A 490 -13.68 4.77 19.37
N ALA A 491 -13.14 4.00 18.42
CA ALA A 491 -13.01 2.56 18.55
C ALA A 491 -12.06 2.14 19.68
N ASN A 492 -11.08 2.99 19.99
CA ASN A 492 -10.04 2.80 21.00
C ASN A 492 -10.28 3.62 22.27
N LEU A 493 -11.56 3.79 22.67
CA LEU A 493 -11.98 4.44 23.92
C LEU A 493 -11.31 5.80 24.20
N GLY A 494 -11.26 6.64 23.15
CA GLY A 494 -10.77 8.01 23.21
C GLY A 494 -9.27 8.18 22.98
N VAL A 495 -8.54 7.10 22.67
CA VAL A 495 -7.11 7.14 22.38
C VAL A 495 -6.88 7.24 20.87
N LYS A 496 -6.36 8.38 20.43
CA LYS A 496 -5.93 8.62 19.05
C LYS A 496 -4.63 7.89 18.77
N VAL A 497 -4.58 7.17 17.67
CA VAL A 497 -3.35 6.55 17.14
C VAL A 497 -3.03 7.14 15.76
N ASN A 498 -1.74 7.26 15.45
CA ASN A 498 -1.30 7.66 14.12
C ASN A 498 -1.17 6.42 13.20
N PRO A 499 -1.55 6.49 11.92
CA PRO A 499 -1.36 5.38 10.99
C PRO A 499 0.11 5.01 10.80
N ILE A 500 0.45 3.74 10.98
CA ILE A 500 1.80 3.19 10.76
C ILE A 500 1.77 2.28 9.54
N LEU A 501 2.50 2.64 8.48
CA LEU A 501 2.70 1.79 7.30
C LEU A 501 3.97 0.94 7.40
N ILE A 502 5.06 1.50 7.93
CA ILE A 502 6.35 0.85 8.08
C ILE A 502 6.61 0.64 9.56
N LYS A 503 6.88 -0.60 10.00
CA LYS A 503 7.18 -0.93 11.39
C LYS A 503 8.66 -0.80 11.73
N LYS A 504 9.52 -1.28 10.82
CA LYS A 504 10.95 -1.37 11.07
C LYS A 504 11.72 -1.34 9.75
N ILE A 505 12.86 -0.65 9.75
CA ILE A 505 13.83 -0.68 8.64
C ILE A 505 15.16 -1.16 9.21
N VAL A 506 15.76 -2.14 8.54
CA VAL A 506 17.04 -2.74 8.89
C VAL A 506 17.96 -2.63 7.68
N ASP A 507 19.21 -2.21 7.89
CA ASP A 507 20.20 -2.20 6.81
C ASP A 507 20.67 -3.63 6.45
N ARG A 508 21.62 -3.74 5.51
CA ARG A 508 22.16 -5.04 5.10
C ARG A 508 22.99 -5.74 6.18
N ASP A 509 23.54 -4.98 7.14
CA ASP A 509 24.42 -5.48 8.19
C ASP A 509 23.64 -5.84 9.46
N GLY A 510 22.31 -5.64 9.46
CA GLY A 510 21.41 -5.99 10.56
C GLY A 510 21.12 -4.84 11.53
N ASN A 511 21.64 -3.63 11.29
CA ASN A 511 21.40 -2.48 12.15
C ASN A 511 20.00 -1.92 11.92
N VAL A 512 19.31 -1.56 13.01
CA VAL A 512 17.97 -0.98 12.94
C VAL A 512 18.10 0.51 12.66
N LEU A 513 17.73 0.93 11.45
CA LEU A 513 17.74 2.34 11.04
C LEU A 513 16.50 3.09 11.54
N GLU A 514 15.36 2.41 11.60
CA GLU A 514 14.10 2.98 12.05
C GLU A 514 13.21 1.92 12.67
N ARG A 515 12.48 2.34 13.71
CA ARG A 515 11.42 1.57 14.34
C ARG A 515 10.27 2.51 14.68
N ASN A 516 9.09 2.21 14.14
CA ASN A 516 7.87 2.93 14.45
C ASN A 516 7.04 2.11 15.43
N GLU A 517 7.05 2.55 16.68
CA GLU A 517 6.25 1.92 17.73
C GLU A 517 4.87 2.56 17.82
N PRO A 518 3.83 1.77 18.12
CA PRO A 518 2.51 2.31 18.40
C PRO A 518 2.53 3.36 19.50
N TYR A 519 2.08 4.57 19.17
CA TYR A 519 1.89 5.66 20.14
C TYR A 519 0.43 6.08 20.15
N GLY A 520 -0.16 6.09 21.34
CA GLY A 520 -1.54 6.47 21.59
C GLY A 520 -1.62 7.72 22.47
N GLU A 521 -2.42 8.69 22.06
CA GLU A 521 -2.70 9.91 22.82
C GLU A 521 -4.16 9.93 23.24
N ARG A 522 -4.45 10.05 24.54
CA ARG A 522 -5.84 10.18 25.01
C ARG A 522 -6.36 11.57 24.69
N VAL A 523 -7.30 11.65 23.74
CA VAL A 523 -7.89 12.90 23.27
C VAL A 523 -9.37 13.03 23.60
N LEU A 524 -10.05 11.94 23.97
CA LEU A 524 -11.40 11.95 24.54
C LEU A 524 -11.44 11.15 25.85
N SER A 525 -12.42 11.44 26.70
CA SER A 525 -12.71 10.57 27.84
C SER A 525 -13.17 9.19 27.33
N PRO A 526 -12.81 8.10 28.03
CA PRO A 526 -13.29 6.77 27.64
C PRO A 526 -14.81 6.67 27.70
N GLN A 527 -15.47 7.38 28.62
CA GLN A 527 -16.92 7.43 28.76
C GLN A 527 -17.58 8.05 27.53
N THR A 528 -17.11 9.22 27.08
CA THR A 528 -17.61 9.90 25.87
C THR A 528 -17.42 9.05 24.64
N ALA A 529 -16.23 8.45 24.48
CA ALA A 529 -15.95 7.55 23.37
C ALA A 529 -16.90 6.34 23.39
N TYR A 530 -17.08 5.67 24.53
CA TYR A 530 -17.97 4.52 24.65
C TYR A 530 -19.44 4.89 24.38
N VAL A 531 -19.94 6.00 24.94
CA VAL A 531 -21.32 6.45 24.71
C VAL A 531 -21.54 6.80 23.24
N ALA A 532 -20.56 7.41 22.58
CA ALA A 532 -20.58 7.65 21.13
C ALA A 532 -20.61 6.33 20.34
N VAL A 533 -19.75 5.36 20.67
CA VAL A 533 -19.73 4.03 20.06
C VAL A 533 -21.08 3.34 20.21
N SER A 534 -21.62 3.30 21.43
CA SER A 534 -22.91 2.67 21.73
C SER A 534 -24.04 3.31 20.91
N THR A 535 -23.99 4.63 20.70
CA THR A 535 -24.92 5.40 19.89
C THR A 535 -24.79 5.04 18.41
N MET A 536 -23.56 4.93 17.92
CA MET A 536 -23.24 4.59 16.53
C MET A 536 -23.53 3.13 16.17
N LYS A 537 -23.59 2.19 17.14
CA LYS A 537 -24.11 0.82 16.90
C LYS A 537 -25.49 0.84 16.24
N ALA A 538 -26.35 1.80 16.60
CA ALA A 538 -27.68 1.94 16.01
C ALA A 538 -27.64 2.20 14.49
N VAL A 539 -26.56 2.77 13.96
CA VAL A 539 -26.39 2.97 12.50
C VAL A 539 -26.32 1.62 11.78
N VAL A 540 -25.60 0.66 12.37
CA VAL A 540 -25.38 -0.67 11.81
C VAL A 540 -26.56 -1.61 12.07
N ASP A 541 -27.19 -1.52 13.25
CA ASP A 541 -28.23 -2.49 13.66
C ASP A 541 -29.63 -2.20 13.10
N GLY A 542 -29.91 -0.96 12.72
CA GLY A 542 -31.21 -0.59 12.15
C GLY A 542 -31.26 0.77 11.47
N GLY A 543 -30.13 1.47 11.37
CA GLY A 543 -30.01 2.78 10.75
C GLY A 543 -29.57 2.71 9.30
N THR A 544 -28.85 3.72 8.83
CA THR A 544 -28.43 3.83 7.43
C THR A 544 -27.46 2.72 6.98
N GLY A 545 -26.79 2.03 7.91
CA GLY A 545 -25.85 0.93 7.65
C GLY A 545 -26.45 -0.48 7.77
N TYR A 546 -27.77 -0.61 7.95
CA TYR A 546 -28.43 -1.90 8.26
C TYR A 546 -28.10 -3.06 7.29
N ARG A 547 -27.70 -2.76 6.04
CA ARG A 547 -27.31 -3.77 5.06
C ARG A 547 -26.10 -4.60 5.49
N ILE A 548 -25.28 -4.12 6.42
CA ILE A 548 -24.18 -4.89 7.03
C ILE A 548 -24.72 -6.16 7.70
N ARG A 549 -25.84 -6.05 8.43
CA ARG A 549 -26.52 -7.20 9.02
C ARG A 549 -27.13 -8.10 7.94
N LYS A 550 -27.70 -7.52 6.87
CA LYS A 550 -28.25 -8.29 5.74
C LYS A 550 -27.21 -9.13 4.98
N VAL A 551 -25.96 -8.68 4.88
CA VAL A 551 -24.87 -9.49 4.28
C VAL A 551 -24.28 -10.52 5.27
N GLY A 552 -24.86 -10.64 6.46
CA GLY A 552 -24.55 -11.67 7.45
C GLY A 552 -23.39 -11.35 8.38
N PHE A 553 -23.00 -10.07 8.52
CA PHE A 553 -22.04 -9.68 9.55
C PHE A 553 -22.80 -9.32 10.84
N ASN A 554 -22.74 -10.20 11.85
CA ASN A 554 -23.52 -10.05 13.10
C ASN A 554 -22.66 -9.71 14.34
N SER A 555 -21.34 -9.63 14.22
CA SER A 555 -20.46 -9.26 15.34
C SER A 555 -20.66 -7.79 15.76
N PRO A 556 -20.30 -7.42 17.00
CA PRO A 556 -20.38 -6.05 17.47
C PRO A 556 -19.63 -5.07 16.56
N ALA A 557 -20.34 -4.03 16.12
CA ALA A 557 -19.78 -3.00 15.25
C ALA A 557 -20.57 -1.70 15.36
N ALA A 558 -19.86 -0.61 15.14
CA ALA A 558 -20.41 0.72 15.02
C ALA A 558 -19.81 1.40 13.78
N GLY A 559 -20.46 2.47 13.30
CA GLY A 559 -19.95 3.16 12.12
C GLY A 559 -20.87 4.25 11.64
N LYS A 560 -20.51 4.85 10.51
CA LYS A 560 -21.26 5.93 9.89
C LYS A 560 -21.19 5.86 8.37
N THR A 561 -22.36 6.04 7.75
CA THR A 561 -22.47 6.31 6.31
C THR A 561 -22.20 7.78 6.01
N GLY A 562 -21.44 8.05 4.95
CA GLY A 562 -21.35 9.36 4.31
C GLY A 562 -21.89 9.30 2.88
N THR A 563 -22.62 10.32 2.49
CA THR A 563 -23.16 10.48 1.14
C THR A 563 -23.15 11.98 0.82
N THR A 564 -22.72 12.35 -0.37
CA THR A 564 -22.83 13.72 -0.90
C THR A 564 -24.17 13.95 -1.59
N ASP A 565 -24.64 15.19 -1.67
CA ASP A 565 -26.00 15.52 -2.16
C ASP A 565 -26.25 15.08 -3.61
N ASN A 566 -25.19 14.95 -4.43
CA ASN A 566 -25.27 14.52 -5.83
C ASN A 566 -24.94 13.04 -6.07
N TYR A 567 -24.75 12.23 -5.02
CA TYR A 567 -24.32 10.83 -5.12
C TYR A 567 -22.99 10.66 -5.87
N THR A 568 -22.09 11.63 -5.72
CA THR A 568 -20.75 11.56 -6.31
C THR A 568 -19.82 10.68 -5.49
N ASP A 569 -20.03 10.66 -4.18
CA ASP A 569 -19.17 9.99 -3.22
C ASP A 569 -20.02 9.21 -2.22
N ALA A 570 -19.69 7.94 -2.08
CA ALA A 570 -20.32 7.05 -1.12
C ALA A 570 -19.28 6.51 -0.14
N TRP A 571 -19.47 6.82 1.14
CA TRP A 571 -18.58 6.47 2.23
C TRP A 571 -19.24 5.51 3.20
N PHE A 572 -18.47 4.57 3.70
CA PHE A 572 -18.79 3.92 4.96
C PHE A 572 -17.52 3.75 5.78
N ILE A 573 -17.55 4.26 7.01
CA ILE A 573 -16.45 4.09 7.96
C ILE A 573 -17.05 3.41 9.17
N GLY A 574 -16.63 2.18 9.38
CA GLY A 574 -17.11 1.34 10.47
C GLY A 574 -15.95 0.70 11.20
N PHE A 575 -16.22 0.30 12.43
CA PHE A 575 -15.22 -0.28 13.29
C PHE A 575 -15.82 -1.36 14.19
N THR A 576 -14.98 -2.33 14.49
CA THR A 576 -15.12 -3.33 15.55
C THR A 576 -14.16 -2.95 16.68
N PRO A 577 -14.10 -3.68 17.81
CA PRO A 577 -13.08 -3.42 18.82
C PRO A 577 -11.64 -3.54 18.27
N GLN A 578 -11.40 -4.44 17.32
CA GLN A 578 -10.05 -4.68 16.77
C GLN A 578 -9.69 -3.74 15.61
N PHE A 579 -10.58 -3.56 14.64
CA PHE A 579 -10.28 -2.86 13.40
C PHE A 579 -11.24 -1.71 13.13
N THR A 580 -10.69 -0.60 12.62
CA THR A 580 -11.44 0.44 11.93
C THR A 580 -11.19 0.30 10.43
N THR A 581 -12.25 0.35 9.63
CA THR A 581 -12.17 0.22 8.18
C THR A 581 -13.02 1.27 7.49
N GLY A 582 -12.38 2.02 6.59
CA GLY A 582 -13.03 2.98 5.73
C GLY A 582 -13.14 2.45 4.31
N ILE A 583 -14.28 2.72 3.68
CA ILE A 583 -14.55 2.43 2.27
C ILE A 583 -15.08 3.70 1.60
N TRP A 584 -14.49 4.03 0.45
CA TRP A 584 -15.00 5.05 -0.45
C TRP A 584 -15.25 4.44 -1.84
N ILE A 585 -16.32 4.90 -2.48
CA ILE A 585 -16.69 4.56 -3.86
C ILE A 585 -17.09 5.85 -4.59
N GLY A 586 -16.58 6.03 -5.80
CA GLY A 586 -16.86 7.20 -6.63
C GLY A 586 -16.05 7.20 -7.92
N PHE A 587 -16.24 8.24 -8.73
CA PHE A 587 -15.43 8.49 -9.92
C PHE A 587 -14.31 9.48 -9.61
N ASP A 588 -13.21 9.43 -10.38
CA ASP A 588 -12.11 10.38 -10.21
C ASP A 588 -12.56 11.81 -10.47
N GLN A 589 -13.18 12.01 -11.62
CA GLN A 589 -13.92 13.22 -11.92
C GLN A 589 -15.29 13.15 -11.22
N PRO A 590 -15.61 14.09 -10.31
CA PRO A 590 -16.87 14.04 -9.58
C PRO A 590 -18.08 14.02 -10.52
N ARG A 591 -18.74 12.86 -10.60
CA ARG A 591 -20.00 12.68 -11.30
C ARG A 591 -20.88 11.71 -10.54
N ARG A 592 -22.18 11.78 -10.79
CA ARG A 592 -23.17 10.94 -10.11
C ARG A 592 -22.90 9.47 -10.41
N ILE A 593 -22.81 8.64 -9.36
CA ILE A 593 -22.65 7.19 -9.48
C ILE A 593 -23.92 6.58 -10.08
N PHE A 594 -25.03 6.70 -9.36
CA PHE A 594 -26.41 6.52 -9.85
C PHE A 594 -27.36 7.11 -8.81
N ARG A 595 -28.64 7.27 -9.16
CA ARG A 595 -29.64 7.79 -8.22
C ARG A 595 -29.80 6.83 -7.03
N GLY A 596 -29.47 7.31 -5.83
CA GLY A 596 -29.55 6.51 -4.60
C GLY A 596 -28.29 5.70 -4.27
N ALA A 597 -27.16 5.98 -4.92
CA ALA A 597 -25.84 5.45 -4.58
C ALA A 597 -25.32 6.04 -3.26
N THR A 598 -25.94 5.64 -2.15
CA THR A 598 -25.59 6.09 -0.81
C THR A 598 -24.52 5.21 -0.18
N GLY A 599 -23.77 5.75 0.79
CA GLY A 599 -22.81 4.96 1.57
C GLY A 599 -23.41 3.70 2.19
N GLY A 600 -24.68 3.73 2.60
CA GLY A 600 -25.41 2.58 3.15
C GLY A 600 -25.87 1.54 2.12
N ARG A 601 -25.90 1.90 0.83
CA ARG A 601 -26.28 1.00 -0.27
C ARG A 601 -25.07 0.38 -0.95
N VAL A 602 -24.01 1.15 -1.19
CA VAL A 602 -22.85 0.69 -1.95
C VAL A 602 -21.63 0.36 -1.07
N ALA A 603 -21.28 1.19 -0.10
CA ALA A 603 -20.05 1.00 0.69
C ALA A 603 -20.26 0.07 1.90
N ALA A 604 -21.37 0.21 2.63
CA ALA A 604 -21.65 -0.58 3.82
C ALA A 604 -21.71 -2.11 3.58
N PRO A 605 -22.32 -2.63 2.50
CA PRO A 605 -22.27 -4.07 2.20
C PRO A 605 -20.85 -4.60 1.96
N ILE A 606 -20.00 -3.82 1.27
CA ILE A 606 -18.58 -4.17 1.04
C ILE A 606 -17.86 -4.29 2.38
N TRP A 607 -18.09 -3.32 3.28
CA TRP A 607 -17.54 -3.35 4.63
C TRP A 607 -17.98 -4.60 5.39
N GLY A 608 -19.27 -4.92 5.37
CA GLY A 608 -19.80 -6.13 6.03
C GLY A 608 -19.18 -7.41 5.46
N ARG A 609 -19.05 -7.53 4.13
CA ARG A 609 -18.41 -8.68 3.48
C ARG A 609 -16.94 -8.82 3.90
N LEU A 610 -16.18 -7.73 3.94
CA LEU A 610 -14.78 -7.74 4.34
C LEU A 610 -14.61 -8.11 5.82
N MET A 611 -15.39 -7.50 6.70
CA MET A 611 -15.30 -7.77 8.13
C MET A 611 -15.63 -9.21 8.48
N LYS A 612 -16.55 -9.87 7.76
CA LYS A 612 -16.80 -11.32 7.94
C LYS A 612 -15.55 -12.18 7.71
N LEU A 613 -14.65 -11.75 6.83
CA LEU A 613 -13.45 -12.51 6.50
C LEU A 613 -12.29 -12.24 7.45
N ILE A 614 -12.21 -11.05 8.05
CA ILE A 614 -11.04 -10.60 8.82
C ILE A 614 -11.28 -10.53 10.33
N VAL A 615 -12.53 -10.35 10.78
CA VAL A 615 -12.88 -10.26 12.20
C VAL A 615 -13.18 -11.66 12.73
N LYS A 616 -12.24 -12.19 13.53
CA LYS A 616 -12.40 -13.49 14.20
C LYS A 616 -12.95 -13.34 15.62
N ASP A 617 -12.52 -12.29 16.32
CA ASP A 617 -12.98 -11.99 17.67
C ASP A 617 -14.37 -11.34 17.64
N LYS A 618 -15.29 -11.90 18.44
CA LYS A 618 -16.69 -11.45 18.53
C LYS A 618 -16.98 -10.71 19.83
N ARG A 619 -15.97 -10.42 20.65
CA ARG A 619 -16.13 -9.60 21.85
C ARG A 619 -16.70 -8.22 21.50
N ASP A 620 -17.50 -7.69 22.41
CA ASP A 620 -18.02 -6.34 22.31
C ASP A 620 -16.98 -5.32 22.83
N PHE A 621 -17.24 -4.03 22.65
CA PHE A 621 -16.43 -2.94 23.18
C PHE A 621 -16.47 -2.95 24.71
N ASP A 622 -15.32 -2.82 25.35
CA ASP A 622 -15.20 -2.74 26.80
C ASP A 622 -15.93 -1.51 27.34
N ILE A 623 -16.72 -1.71 28.39
CA ILE A 623 -17.46 -0.63 29.07
C ILE A 623 -16.52 -0.01 30.11
N PRO A 624 -16.12 1.27 29.97
CA PRO A 624 -15.23 1.89 30.92
C PRO A 624 -15.97 2.27 32.22
N PRO A 625 -15.25 2.39 33.36
CA PRO A 625 -15.81 2.93 34.59
C PRO A 625 -16.45 4.31 34.38
N GLY A 626 -17.51 4.64 35.14
CA GLY A 626 -18.26 5.89 34.99
C GLY A 626 -19.21 5.90 33.79
N VAL A 627 -19.53 4.74 33.22
CA VAL A 627 -20.64 4.56 32.27
C VAL A 627 -21.74 3.73 32.92
N VAL A 628 -22.97 4.22 32.87
CA VAL A 628 -24.15 3.55 33.42
C VAL A 628 -25.16 3.26 32.32
N SER A 629 -25.89 2.14 32.43
CA SER A 629 -27.02 1.86 31.54
C SER A 629 -28.36 2.14 32.23
N ARG A 630 -29.32 2.67 31.47
CA ARG A 630 -30.71 2.86 31.90
C ARG A 630 -31.66 2.46 30.77
N LYS A 631 -32.80 1.88 31.14
CA LYS A 631 -33.91 1.65 30.23
C LYS A 631 -34.72 2.94 30.10
N ILE A 632 -34.79 3.50 28.89
CA ILE A 632 -35.52 4.74 28.63
C ILE A 632 -36.73 4.51 27.72
N CYS A 633 -37.76 5.35 27.90
CA CYS A 633 -38.89 5.41 27.00
C CYS A 633 -38.49 6.14 25.71
N LEU A 634 -38.61 5.49 24.56
CA LEU A 634 -38.20 6.09 23.28
C LEU A 634 -39.06 7.29 22.84
N LEU A 635 -40.20 7.51 23.47
CA LEU A 635 -41.06 8.67 23.21
C LEU A 635 -40.63 9.89 24.04
N THR A 636 -40.35 9.71 25.34
CA THR A 636 -40.11 10.81 26.27
C THR A 636 -38.63 11.05 26.57
N GLY A 637 -37.74 10.10 26.28
CA GLY A 637 -36.32 10.17 26.68
C GLY A 637 -36.07 9.90 28.17
N LEU A 638 -37.11 9.91 29.00
CA LEU A 638 -37.09 9.64 30.45
C LEU A 638 -36.97 8.15 30.79
N LEU A 639 -36.73 7.83 32.07
CA LEU A 639 -36.66 6.44 32.56
C LEU A 639 -37.97 5.69 32.24
N ALA A 640 -37.85 4.49 31.69
CA ALA A 640 -38.99 3.70 31.25
C ALA A 640 -39.80 3.16 32.44
N THR A 641 -41.11 3.28 32.35
CA THR A 641 -42.07 2.57 33.22
C THR A 641 -42.49 1.25 32.58
N ARG A 642 -43.15 0.36 33.35
CA ARG A 642 -43.66 -0.93 32.82
C ARG A 642 -44.67 -0.76 31.68
N GLN A 643 -45.31 0.40 31.61
CA GLN A 643 -46.33 0.74 30.62
C GLN A 643 -45.74 1.34 29.33
N CYS A 644 -44.44 1.63 29.30
CA CYS A 644 -43.81 2.19 28.11
C CYS A 644 -43.81 1.15 26.97
N PRO A 645 -44.45 1.43 25.82
CA PRO A 645 -44.59 0.45 24.74
C PRO A 645 -43.28 0.22 23.97
N LYS A 646 -42.39 1.22 23.98
CA LYS A 646 -41.10 1.19 23.28
C LYS A 646 -40.00 1.62 24.24
N VAL A 647 -39.25 0.65 24.72
CA VAL A 647 -38.15 0.82 25.67
C VAL A 647 -36.84 0.42 25.03
N ARG A 648 -35.76 1.11 25.38
CA ARG A 648 -34.41 0.72 24.99
C ARG A 648 -33.43 0.98 26.12
N GLU A 649 -32.50 0.06 26.29
CA GLU A 649 -31.32 0.30 27.11
C GLU A 649 -30.38 1.28 26.40
N ILE A 650 -30.03 2.36 27.08
CA ILE A 650 -29.09 3.39 26.63
C ILE A 650 -27.99 3.54 27.68
N TYR A 651 -26.79 3.83 27.21
CA TYR A 651 -25.62 4.11 28.03
C TYR A 651 -25.42 5.62 28.17
N PHE A 652 -25.06 6.03 29.37
CA PHE A 652 -24.86 7.42 29.79
C PHE A 652 -23.50 7.55 30.47
N ILE A 653 -22.93 8.74 30.39
CA ILE A 653 -21.86 9.15 31.29
C ILE A 653 -22.52 9.29 32.68
N GLU A 654 -21.94 8.69 33.71
CA GLU A 654 -22.51 8.72 35.06
C GLU A 654 -22.83 10.16 35.50
N GLY A 655 -24.05 10.37 36.01
CA GLY A 655 -24.57 11.68 36.41
C GLY A 655 -25.33 12.43 35.30
N THR A 656 -25.27 11.95 34.05
CA THR A 656 -26.02 12.53 32.92
C THR A 656 -27.31 11.76 32.59
N GLU A 657 -27.57 10.62 33.23
CA GLU A 657 -28.80 9.87 32.99
C GLU A 657 -30.06 10.63 33.45
N PRO A 658 -31.21 10.40 32.80
CA PRO A 658 -32.47 10.97 33.27
C PRO A 658 -32.80 10.48 34.68
N LYS A 659 -33.20 11.40 35.55
CA LYS A 659 -33.63 11.09 36.93
C LYS A 659 -35.13 10.82 37.02
N ASP A 660 -35.92 11.46 36.15
CA ASP A 660 -37.36 11.34 36.15
C ASP A 660 -37.85 10.10 35.40
N SER A 661 -38.94 9.52 35.90
CA SER A 661 -39.67 8.44 35.24
C SER A 661 -40.61 8.98 34.16
N CYS A 662 -40.89 8.16 33.15
CA CYS A 662 -41.81 8.49 32.07
C CYS A 662 -43.17 8.90 32.62
N ASN A 663 -43.52 10.17 32.43
CA ASN A 663 -44.79 10.77 32.84
C ASN A 663 -45.92 10.58 31.81
N TYR A 664 -45.58 10.19 30.57
CA TYR A 664 -46.56 10.06 29.48
C TYR A 664 -47.31 8.72 29.50
N HIS A 665 -46.61 7.62 29.81
CA HIS A 665 -47.22 6.28 29.85
C HIS A 665 -47.60 5.89 31.28
N THR A 666 -48.37 6.72 31.96
CA THR A 666 -48.86 6.43 33.30
C THR A 666 -50.25 5.76 33.22
N PHE A 667 -50.45 4.70 33.99
CA PHE A 667 -51.75 4.05 34.11
C PHE A 667 -52.65 4.98 34.96
N ARG A 668 -53.62 5.68 34.35
CA ARG A 668 -54.74 6.25 35.12
C ARG A 668 -55.70 5.10 35.43
N LEU A 669 -55.50 4.44 36.58
CA LEU A 669 -56.66 3.82 37.25
C LEU A 669 -57.55 4.99 37.66
N LYS A 670 -58.62 5.26 36.91
CA LYS A 670 -59.76 5.97 37.51
C LYS A 670 -60.17 5.12 38.71
N LYS A 671 -60.10 5.67 39.92
CA LYS A 671 -60.57 4.97 41.12
C LYS A 671 -62.00 4.49 40.86
N ARG A 672 -62.29 3.24 41.24
CA ARG A 672 -63.62 2.62 41.13
C ARG A 672 -64.72 3.49 41.78
N ASP A 673 -64.32 4.32 42.75
CA ASP A 673 -65.18 5.27 43.47
C ASP A 673 -65.72 6.40 42.59
N GLU A 674 -65.01 6.81 41.52
CA GLU A 674 -65.50 7.85 40.60
C GLU A 674 -66.65 7.35 39.71
N PHE A 675 -66.71 6.04 39.42
CA PHE A 675 -67.84 5.45 38.69
C PHE A 675 -69.08 5.29 39.58
N GLN A 676 -68.89 4.89 40.84
CA GLN A 676 -70.00 4.73 41.79
C GLN A 676 -70.66 6.07 42.17
N ASN A 677 -69.89 7.16 42.20
CA ASN A 677 -70.45 8.50 42.45
C ASN A 677 -71.19 9.08 41.24
N LEU A 678 -70.75 8.77 40.01
CA LEU A 678 -71.44 9.20 38.79
C LEU A 678 -72.81 8.51 38.64
N ASP A 679 -72.88 7.21 38.94
CA ASP A 679 -74.14 6.46 38.93
C ASP A 679 -75.11 6.90 40.03
N ARG A 680 -74.60 7.27 41.22
CA ARG A 680 -75.43 7.85 42.30
C ARG A 680 -75.99 9.21 41.95
N GLU A 681 -75.23 10.10 41.32
CA GLU A 681 -75.74 11.40 40.86
C GLU A 681 -76.78 11.26 39.74
N LEU A 682 -76.57 10.31 38.81
CA LEU A 682 -77.53 10.02 37.75
C LEU A 682 -78.82 9.38 38.29
N LEU A 683 -78.71 8.44 39.23
CA LEU A 683 -79.87 7.82 39.90
C LEU A 683 -80.64 8.83 40.77
N ASN A 684 -79.95 9.74 41.47
CA ASN A 684 -80.61 10.80 42.23
C ASN A 684 -81.32 11.81 41.32
N LYS A 685 -80.75 12.14 40.16
CA LYS A 685 -81.42 13.02 39.17
C LYS A 685 -82.63 12.36 38.51
N LEU A 686 -82.59 11.04 38.27
CA LEU A 686 -83.72 10.28 37.72
C LEU A 686 -84.85 10.07 38.75
N ASN A 687 -84.52 9.95 40.04
CA ASN A 687 -85.51 9.82 41.11
C ASN A 687 -86.14 11.16 41.54
N SER A 688 -85.55 12.31 41.19
CA SER A 688 -86.10 13.64 41.52
C SER A 688 -87.06 14.21 40.47
N SER A 689 -87.25 13.55 39.32
CA SER A 689 -88.19 14.00 38.28
C SER A 689 -89.50 13.22 38.32
N SER A 690 -90.29 13.43 39.37
CA SER A 690 -91.72 13.09 39.35
C SER A 690 -92.46 14.11 38.48
N LEU A 691 -92.83 13.70 37.26
CA LEU A 691 -93.83 14.40 36.44
C LEU A 691 -95.18 14.42 37.21
N PRO A 692 -95.88 15.56 37.32
CA PRO A 692 -97.23 15.58 37.87
C PRO A 692 -98.22 14.89 36.90
N PRO A 693 -99.29 14.25 37.41
CA PRO A 693 -100.23 13.52 36.57
C PRO A 693 -101.23 14.45 35.87
N ARG A 694 -101.36 14.21 34.57
CA ARG A 694 -102.34 14.68 33.55
C ARG A 694 -102.52 16.18 33.36
#